data_AF-A0A847D8P9-F1
#
_entry.id   AF-A0A847D8P9-F1
#
_cell.length_a   1.000
_cell.length_b   1.000
_cell.length_c   1.000
_cell.angle_alpha   90.00
_cell.angle_beta   90.00
_cell.angle_gamma   90.00
#
_symmetry.space_group_name_H-M   'P 1'
#
loop_
_entity.id
_entity.type
_entity.pdbx_description
1 polymer ?
#
loop_
_entity_poly.entity_id
_entity_poly.type
_entity_poly.pdbx_seq_one_letter_code
_entity_poly.pdbx_strand_id
1 'polypeptide(L)'
;KVNQGKVLHLPEAHFRTTDEMLDCFSFLGKEKAKEIVVSNSQKIADSIDEIIPIKDQLYTPNMEGANEEVTRLSYDEAKRLYGEQLPELVEKRLEKELNSIIGNGFSVIYLISQKLVLKSNQDGYLVGSRGSVGSSFVATMTGITEVNPLPPHYRCPECKYSYFYEDGSIGSGYDLEKKDCPKCGADMDRDGHDIPFETFLGFYGDKVPDIDLNFSGEYQAHAHAYTKELFGEEYVYRAGTIGTVADKTAFGYVKAYERDHNFRFSSAEIDRLAKGCTGVKRTTGQHPGGIIVIPDYMDVYDFTPIQFPADAQDSEWKTTHFDFHSIHDNVLKLDILGHDDPTVIRMLQDLSGIDPQTIPPNDPDVMKIFGSTDVLGVTPEQIFSKTGTLGIPEFGTRFVRGMLEQTSPNTFAELLQISGLSHGTDVYLGNAETLIRENNIPLADVIGCRDDIMVYLIHHGMDDGLAFKIMESVRKGKGIPDDWQAEMRAKEIPEWYIQSCLKIKYMFPKAHAAAYVLMALRVAYFKVHQPIRYYCAFFSVRAQDFDLVAMTQGKEMIKTRMKEIMDKGLEASVKEKSLLTVLELANEMVERGFNFKMVDLDKSHANNFVIEGDTLIAPFRAIPGLGGNVANQIVQARENQPFLSKEDLATRGKVSKTIIDYMNENGVLKNLPDENQLSLFDF
;
A
#
# COMPACT_ATOMS: atom_id res chain seq x y z
N LYS A 1 -22.53 11.00 29.44
CA LYS A 1 -23.30 10.62 30.65
C LYS A 1 -23.32 11.73 31.70
N VAL A 2 -22.20 12.36 32.07
CA VAL A 2 -22.16 13.39 33.15
C VAL A 2 -23.00 14.66 32.86
N ASN A 3 -23.24 14.99 31.58
CA ASN A 3 -24.00 16.18 31.15
C ASN A 3 -25.37 15.87 30.52
N GLN A 4 -25.85 14.63 30.63
CA GLN A 4 -27.09 14.23 29.97
C GLN A 4 -28.28 14.97 30.61
N GLY A 5 -29.02 15.76 29.81
CA GLY A 5 -30.14 16.58 30.28
C GLY A 5 -29.77 17.91 30.93
N LYS A 6 -28.50 18.34 30.91
CA LYS A 6 -28.09 19.67 31.38
C LYS A 6 -27.93 20.63 30.21
N VAL A 7 -28.53 21.82 30.32
CA VAL A 7 -28.22 22.94 29.41
C VAL A 7 -26.83 23.45 29.74
N LEU A 8 -25.88 23.25 28.82
CA LEU A 8 -24.52 23.79 28.93
C LEU A 8 -24.52 25.23 28.40
N HIS A 9 -24.24 26.19 29.27
CA HIS A 9 -23.98 27.58 28.86
C HIS A 9 -22.48 27.74 28.61
N LEU A 10 -22.09 27.80 27.33
CA LEU A 10 -20.71 28.10 26.93
C LEU A 10 -20.52 29.62 26.89
N PRO A 11 -19.37 30.16 27.32
CA PRO A 11 -19.09 31.59 27.22
C PRO A 11 -18.99 32.04 25.76
N GLU A 12 -19.37 33.29 25.49
CA GLU A 12 -19.18 33.88 24.17
C GLU A 12 -17.69 34.20 23.93
N ALA A 13 -17.03 33.33 23.16
CA ALA A 13 -15.61 33.40 22.86
C ALA A 13 -15.31 33.47 21.36
N HIS A 14 -16.10 34.25 20.60
CA HIS A 14 -15.81 34.54 19.19
C HIS A 14 -14.68 35.58 19.08
N PHE A 15 -14.12 35.72 17.87
CA PHE A 15 -13.14 36.76 17.58
C PHE A 15 -13.84 38.12 17.56
N ARG A 16 -13.74 38.86 18.67
CA ARG A 16 -14.31 40.21 18.82
C ARG A 16 -13.55 41.23 18.00
N THR A 17 -14.27 42.20 17.47
CA THR A 17 -13.67 43.40 16.88
C THR A 17 -13.05 44.28 17.97
N THR A 18 -12.14 45.18 17.58
CA THR A 18 -11.57 46.15 18.52
C THR A 18 -12.64 47.02 19.17
N ASP A 19 -13.66 47.46 18.41
CA ASP A 19 -14.75 48.29 18.93
C ASP A 19 -15.63 47.53 19.92
N GLU A 20 -16.02 46.29 19.61
CA GLU A 20 -16.75 45.42 20.56
C GLU A 20 -15.96 45.21 21.85
N MET A 21 -14.63 45.05 21.74
CA MET A 21 -13.77 44.87 22.89
C MET A 21 -13.65 46.16 23.73
N LEU A 22 -13.60 47.33 23.09
CA LEU A 22 -13.65 48.63 23.79
C LEU A 22 -14.97 48.82 24.52
N ASP A 23 -16.10 48.44 23.91
CA ASP A 23 -17.42 48.48 24.55
C ASP A 23 -17.49 47.54 25.76
N CYS A 24 -16.95 46.32 25.64
CA CYS A 24 -16.85 45.35 26.75
C CYS A 24 -16.07 45.91 27.95
N PHE A 25 -15.03 46.72 27.70
CA PHE A 25 -14.20 47.34 28.74
C PHE A 25 -14.56 48.81 29.05
N SER A 26 -15.66 49.33 28.49
CA SER A 26 -16.08 50.74 28.65
C SER A 26 -16.28 51.17 30.11
N PHE A 27 -16.65 50.23 30.99
CA PHE A 27 -16.81 50.44 32.43
C PHE A 27 -15.52 50.91 33.14
N LEU A 28 -14.35 50.68 32.54
CA LEU A 28 -13.05 51.15 33.07
C LEU A 28 -12.75 52.62 32.70
N GLY A 29 -13.58 53.25 31.87
CA GLY A 29 -13.34 54.57 31.30
C GLY A 29 -12.55 54.52 29.99
N LYS A 30 -12.80 55.50 29.11
CA LYS A 30 -12.32 55.53 27.72
C LYS A 30 -10.80 55.39 27.60
N GLU A 31 -10.05 56.10 28.44
CA GLU A 31 -8.58 56.08 28.40
C GLU A 31 -8.03 54.69 28.77
N LYS A 32 -8.56 54.08 29.85
CA LYS A 32 -8.08 52.76 30.30
C LYS A 32 -8.49 51.64 29.35
N ALA A 33 -9.70 51.70 28.80
CA ALA A 33 -10.17 50.76 27.79
C ALA A 33 -9.25 50.80 26.54
N LYS A 34 -8.96 52.00 26.03
CA LYS A 34 -8.05 52.18 24.90
C LYS A 34 -6.63 51.68 25.20
N GLU A 35 -6.12 51.98 26.41
CA GLU A 35 -4.79 51.54 26.83
C GLU A 35 -4.64 50.02 26.76
N ILE A 36 -5.57 49.25 27.34
CA ILE A 36 -5.43 47.79 27.44
C ILE A 36 -5.86 47.03 26.17
N VAL A 37 -6.85 47.54 25.44
CA VAL A 37 -7.39 46.88 24.24
C VAL A 37 -6.53 47.16 23.01
N VAL A 38 -5.97 48.36 22.89
CA VAL A 38 -5.24 48.80 21.69
C VAL A 38 -3.77 49.06 21.99
N SER A 39 -3.45 50.00 22.88
CA SER A 39 -2.05 50.44 23.04
C SER A 39 -1.14 49.33 23.56
N ASN A 40 -1.58 48.57 24.57
CA ASN A 40 -0.80 47.48 25.15
C ASN A 40 -0.75 46.26 24.23
N SER A 41 -1.85 45.91 23.55
CA SER A 41 -1.87 44.79 22.61
C SER A 41 -0.97 45.05 21.40
N GLN A 42 -0.99 46.28 20.85
CA GLN A 42 -0.05 46.72 19.82
C GLN A 42 1.38 46.73 20.32
N LYS A 43 1.64 47.27 21.52
CA LYS A 43 2.98 47.24 22.11
C LYS A 43 3.54 45.81 22.25
N ILE A 44 2.70 44.84 22.55
CA ILE A 44 3.11 43.42 22.57
C ILE A 44 3.37 42.91 21.15
N ALA A 45 2.48 43.17 20.19
CA ALA A 45 2.69 42.78 18.80
C ALA A 45 3.98 43.39 18.21
N ASP A 46 4.23 44.67 18.45
CA ASP A 46 5.42 45.41 18.00
C ASP A 46 6.71 44.93 18.69
N SER A 47 6.60 44.17 19.79
CA SER A 47 7.75 43.59 20.50
C SER A 47 8.17 42.21 19.99
N ILE A 48 7.41 41.65 19.05
CA ILE A 48 7.66 40.32 18.47
C ILE A 48 8.36 40.50 17.12
N ASP A 49 9.54 39.92 16.98
CA ASP A 49 10.27 39.85 15.70
C ASP A 49 9.52 38.96 14.68
N GLU A 50 9.84 39.10 13.39
CA GLU A 50 9.34 38.19 12.36
C GLU A 50 9.91 36.78 12.58
N ILE A 51 9.02 35.79 12.74
CA ILE A 51 9.38 34.39 12.99
C ILE A 51 8.99 33.57 11.77
N ILE A 52 9.96 32.82 11.22
CA ILE A 52 9.73 31.83 10.17
C ILE A 52 9.60 30.45 10.82
N PRO A 53 8.38 29.89 10.96
CA PRO A 53 8.16 28.67 11.72
C PRO A 53 8.57 27.39 10.97
N ILE A 54 8.72 27.45 9.65
CA ILE A 54 9.08 26.32 8.78
C ILE A 54 10.20 26.79 7.85
N LYS A 55 11.29 26.02 7.76
CA LYS A 55 12.44 26.37 6.91
C LYS A 55 12.09 26.24 5.42
N ASP A 56 12.94 26.79 4.56
CA ASP A 56 12.72 26.90 3.11
C ASP A 56 13.57 25.93 2.27
N GLN A 57 14.49 25.20 2.91
CA GLN A 57 15.44 24.31 2.26
C GLN A 57 15.34 22.88 2.78
N LEU A 58 15.79 21.95 1.95
CA LEU A 58 15.97 20.54 2.29
C LEU A 58 17.33 20.36 2.98
N TYR A 59 17.33 19.70 4.13
CA TYR A 59 18.52 19.35 4.89
C TYR A 59 18.67 17.82 4.82
N THR A 60 19.77 17.36 4.21
CA THR A 60 20.01 15.94 3.97
C THR A 60 20.97 15.35 5.02
N PRO A 61 20.75 14.11 5.47
CA PRO A 61 21.69 13.43 6.36
C PRO A 61 23.01 13.19 5.62
N ASN A 62 24.12 13.25 6.35
CA ASN A 62 25.43 12.88 5.82
C ASN A 62 25.80 11.47 6.29
N MET A 63 26.40 10.67 5.40
CA MET A 63 26.98 9.38 5.75
C MET A 63 28.31 9.25 4.99
N GLU A 64 29.40 9.20 5.74
CA GLU A 64 30.74 9.14 5.18
C GLU A 64 30.88 7.92 4.25
N GLY A 65 31.41 8.15 3.04
CA GLY A 65 31.58 7.10 2.03
C GLY A 65 30.32 6.71 1.25
N ALA A 66 29.16 7.33 1.50
CA ALA A 66 27.91 6.92 0.85
C ALA A 66 27.94 7.09 -0.68
N ASN A 67 28.58 8.14 -1.19
CA ASN A 67 28.70 8.39 -2.63
C ASN A 67 29.54 7.31 -3.32
N GLU A 68 30.69 6.99 -2.74
CA GLU A 68 31.61 5.97 -3.21
C GLU A 68 30.97 4.58 -3.14
N GLU A 69 30.25 4.29 -2.06
CA GLU A 69 29.63 2.99 -1.84
C GLU A 69 28.46 2.73 -2.80
N VAL A 70 27.56 3.70 -3.01
CA VAL A 70 26.46 3.57 -3.99
C VAL A 70 27.02 3.39 -5.41
N THR A 71 28.07 4.15 -5.76
CA THR A 71 28.76 4.02 -7.05
C THR A 71 29.33 2.61 -7.20
N ARG A 72 30.09 2.14 -6.20
CA ARG A 72 30.72 0.82 -6.19
C ARG A 72 29.70 -0.31 -6.32
N LEU A 73 28.68 -0.32 -5.47
CA LEU A 73 27.61 -1.32 -5.50
C LEU A 73 26.94 -1.39 -6.88
N SER A 74 26.64 -0.22 -7.46
CA SER A 74 25.96 -0.14 -8.75
C SER A 74 26.81 -0.70 -9.90
N TYR A 75 28.09 -0.30 -9.97
CA TYR A 75 29.00 -0.77 -11.01
C TYR A 75 29.39 -2.23 -10.84
N ASP A 76 29.60 -2.71 -9.61
CA ASP A 76 29.96 -4.10 -9.34
C ASP A 76 28.83 -5.04 -9.77
N GLU A 77 27.58 -4.70 -9.44
CA GLU A 77 26.42 -5.49 -9.85
C GLU A 77 26.17 -5.40 -11.37
N ALA A 78 26.27 -4.20 -11.96
CA ALA A 78 26.15 -4.04 -13.40
C ALA A 78 27.22 -4.86 -14.16
N LYS A 79 28.47 -4.91 -13.68
CA LYS A 79 29.52 -5.74 -14.28
C LYS A 79 29.27 -7.23 -14.09
N ARG A 80 28.74 -7.63 -12.93
CA ARG A 80 28.34 -9.02 -12.68
C ARG A 80 27.27 -9.50 -13.68
N LEU A 81 26.35 -8.62 -14.03
CA LEU A 81 25.22 -8.90 -14.91
C LEU A 81 25.58 -8.75 -16.41
N TYR A 82 26.18 -7.63 -16.80
CA TYR A 82 26.42 -7.25 -18.20
C TYR A 82 27.87 -7.41 -18.67
N GLY A 83 28.78 -7.82 -17.77
CA GLY A 83 30.20 -8.06 -18.07
C GLY A 83 31.11 -6.91 -17.64
N GLU A 84 32.42 -7.18 -17.52
CA GLU A 84 33.44 -6.21 -17.08
C GLU A 84 33.48 -4.95 -17.97
N GLN A 85 33.30 -5.14 -19.28
CA GLN A 85 33.11 -4.05 -20.23
C GLN A 85 31.62 -3.87 -20.45
N LEU A 86 31.04 -2.86 -19.81
CA LEU A 86 29.62 -2.58 -19.89
C LEU A 86 29.21 -2.17 -21.32
N PRO A 87 28.01 -2.56 -21.78
CA PRO A 87 27.41 -1.97 -22.97
C PRO A 87 27.26 -0.45 -22.80
N GLU A 88 27.47 0.31 -23.88
CA GLU A 88 27.41 1.77 -23.87
C GLU A 88 26.11 2.32 -23.27
N LEU A 89 24.98 1.67 -23.55
CA LEU A 89 23.67 2.02 -22.99
C LEU A 89 23.65 1.93 -21.45
N VAL A 90 24.22 0.85 -20.89
CA VAL A 90 24.27 0.60 -19.45
C VAL A 90 25.21 1.59 -18.77
N GLU A 91 26.40 1.80 -19.35
CA GLU A 91 27.40 2.73 -18.82
C GLU A 91 26.85 4.17 -18.79
N LYS A 92 26.29 4.65 -19.91
CA LYS A 92 25.67 5.98 -19.99
C LYS A 92 24.51 6.15 -19.01
N ARG A 93 23.70 5.10 -18.81
CA ARG A 93 22.60 5.14 -17.83
C ARG A 93 23.13 5.31 -16.41
N LEU A 94 24.12 4.51 -16.00
CA LEU A 94 24.73 4.61 -14.68
C LEU A 94 25.40 5.96 -14.44
N GLU A 95 26.20 6.45 -15.38
CA GLU A 95 26.86 7.75 -15.25
C GLU A 95 25.85 8.89 -15.08
N LYS A 96 24.80 8.93 -15.91
CA LYS A 96 23.75 9.94 -15.83
C LYS A 96 23.02 9.90 -14.48
N GLU A 97 22.60 8.72 -14.05
CA GLU A 97 21.84 8.57 -12.81
C GLU A 97 22.70 8.86 -11.58
N LEU A 98 23.91 8.31 -11.49
CA LEU A 98 24.82 8.53 -10.36
C LEU A 98 25.20 10.00 -10.22
N ASN A 99 25.48 10.71 -11.33
CA ASN A 99 25.76 12.14 -11.30
C ASN A 99 24.58 12.94 -10.72
N SER A 100 23.34 12.57 -11.07
CA SER A 100 22.14 13.21 -10.53
C SER A 100 21.91 12.87 -9.05
N ILE A 101 22.04 11.59 -8.67
CA ILE A 101 21.84 11.13 -7.29
C ILE A 101 22.87 11.76 -6.34
N ILE A 102 24.15 11.73 -6.72
CA ILE A 102 25.25 12.29 -5.93
C ILE A 102 25.17 13.81 -5.92
N GLY A 103 24.96 14.45 -7.08
CA GLY A 103 24.91 15.90 -7.22
C GLY A 103 23.79 16.56 -6.40
N ASN A 104 22.66 15.86 -6.21
CA ASN A 104 21.53 16.33 -5.40
C ASN A 104 21.55 15.79 -3.96
N GLY A 105 22.59 15.07 -3.53
CA GLY A 105 22.74 14.61 -2.14
C GLY A 105 21.83 13.44 -1.73
N PHE A 106 21.40 12.61 -2.68
CA PHE A 106 20.49 11.48 -2.43
C PHE A 106 21.19 10.12 -2.25
N SER A 107 22.51 10.04 -2.32
CA SER A 107 23.25 8.77 -2.13
C SER A 107 22.97 8.13 -0.78
N VAL A 108 22.81 8.94 0.28
CA VAL A 108 22.57 8.44 1.64
C VAL A 108 21.27 7.64 1.70
N ILE A 109 20.16 8.19 1.20
CA ILE A 109 18.87 7.48 1.20
C ILE A 109 18.91 6.20 0.36
N TYR A 110 19.62 6.20 -0.77
CA TYR A 110 19.82 4.97 -1.56
C TYR A 110 20.55 3.90 -0.74
N LEU A 111 21.67 4.27 -0.10
CA LEU A 111 22.45 3.33 0.69
C LEU A 111 21.66 2.78 1.88
N ILE A 112 20.84 3.59 2.52
CA ILE A 112 20.00 3.14 3.65
C ILE A 112 18.89 2.23 3.18
N SER A 113 18.17 2.61 2.12
CA SER A 113 17.15 1.76 1.50
C SER A 113 17.75 0.42 1.08
N GLN A 114 18.97 0.42 0.52
CA GLN A 114 19.71 -0.78 0.19
C GLN A 114 19.99 -1.64 1.43
N LYS A 115 20.48 -1.04 2.52
CA LYS A 115 20.75 -1.76 3.78
C LYS A 115 19.48 -2.33 4.40
N LEU A 116 18.36 -1.60 4.36
CA LEU A 116 17.06 -2.06 4.86
C LEU A 116 16.55 -3.27 4.06
N VAL A 117 16.61 -3.19 2.73
CA VAL A 117 16.19 -4.31 1.86
C VAL A 117 17.10 -5.52 2.05
N LEU A 118 18.41 -5.31 2.09
CA LEU A 118 19.39 -6.38 2.31
C LEU A 118 19.15 -7.08 3.65
N LYS A 119 18.94 -6.32 4.75
CA LYS A 119 18.70 -6.88 6.07
C LYS A 119 17.40 -7.70 6.11
N SER A 120 16.32 -7.17 5.53
CA SER A 120 15.04 -7.88 5.44
C SER A 120 15.18 -9.19 4.65
N ASN A 121 15.85 -9.16 3.50
CA ASN A 121 16.09 -10.35 2.69
C ASN A 121 16.95 -11.40 3.43
N GLN A 122 17.98 -10.96 4.16
CA GLN A 122 18.81 -11.85 4.99
C GLN A 122 18.04 -12.48 6.16
N ASP A 123 17.07 -11.76 6.71
CA ASP A 123 16.15 -12.28 7.73
C ASP A 123 15.01 -13.12 7.13
N GLY A 124 14.99 -13.30 5.81
CA GLY A 124 14.06 -14.15 5.09
C GLY A 124 12.82 -13.45 4.55
N TYR A 125 12.66 -12.14 4.75
CA TYR A 125 11.50 -11.39 4.29
C TYR A 125 11.83 -10.61 3.01
N LEU A 126 11.28 -11.06 1.87
CA LEU A 126 11.38 -10.34 0.61
C LEU A 126 10.72 -8.96 0.72
N VAL A 127 11.38 -7.91 0.22
CA VAL A 127 10.80 -6.56 0.17
C VAL A 127 10.17 -6.31 -1.20
N GLY A 128 8.90 -5.93 -1.22
CA GLY A 128 8.24 -5.49 -2.45
C GLY A 128 8.68 -4.08 -2.84
N SER A 129 9.06 -3.90 -4.10
CA SER A 129 9.36 -2.57 -4.65
C SER A 129 8.07 -1.72 -4.75
N ARG A 130 8.18 -0.41 -4.54
CA ARG A 130 7.03 0.50 -4.62
C ARG A 130 7.44 1.88 -5.14
N GLY A 131 6.49 2.53 -5.81
CA GLY A 131 6.60 3.94 -6.14
C GLY A 131 7.52 4.19 -7.34
N SER A 132 8.15 5.35 -7.38
CA SER A 132 8.97 5.77 -8.53
C SER A 132 10.43 5.33 -8.46
N VAL A 133 10.90 4.74 -7.36
CA VAL A 133 12.31 4.33 -7.24
C VAL A 133 12.69 3.25 -8.28
N GLY A 134 11.72 2.44 -8.73
CA GLY A 134 11.92 1.48 -9.83
C GLY A 134 12.19 2.10 -11.20
N SER A 135 12.12 3.44 -11.33
CA SER A 135 12.58 4.17 -12.51
C SER A 135 14.10 4.36 -12.53
N SER A 136 14.81 4.07 -11.44
CA SER A 136 16.25 4.24 -11.29
C SER A 136 16.99 2.92 -11.49
N PHE A 137 17.87 2.87 -12.49
CA PHE A 137 18.72 1.72 -12.76
C PHE A 137 19.77 1.53 -11.65
N VAL A 138 20.25 2.63 -11.06
CA VAL A 138 21.09 2.60 -9.85
C VAL A 138 20.35 1.91 -8.70
N ALA A 139 19.03 2.14 -8.55
CA ALA A 139 18.24 1.43 -7.54
C ALA A 139 18.15 -0.08 -7.83
N THR A 140 18.03 -0.47 -9.10
CA THR A 140 18.07 -1.89 -9.51
C THR A 140 19.42 -2.52 -9.15
N MET A 141 20.53 -1.87 -9.53
CA MET A 141 21.88 -2.39 -9.30
C MET A 141 22.31 -2.39 -7.82
N THR A 142 21.73 -1.52 -7.00
CA THR A 142 21.93 -1.56 -5.54
C THR A 142 21.00 -2.55 -4.84
N GLY A 143 20.05 -3.17 -5.55
CA GLY A 143 19.12 -4.14 -4.97
C GLY A 143 18.00 -3.52 -4.14
N ILE A 144 17.70 -2.23 -4.34
CA ILE A 144 16.58 -1.53 -3.70
C ILE A 144 15.25 -1.93 -4.37
N THR A 145 15.28 -2.20 -5.67
CA THR A 145 14.11 -2.53 -6.48
C THR A 145 14.40 -3.70 -7.42
N GLU A 146 13.41 -4.55 -7.65
CA GLU A 146 13.48 -5.65 -8.63
C GLU A 146 13.12 -5.19 -10.04
N VAL A 147 12.57 -3.98 -10.19
CA VAL A 147 12.20 -3.40 -11.49
C VAL A 147 13.46 -2.93 -12.21
N ASN A 148 13.67 -3.39 -13.44
CA ASN A 148 14.76 -2.93 -14.31
C ASN A 148 14.23 -1.89 -15.32
N PRO A 149 14.63 -0.62 -15.21
CA PRO A 149 14.09 0.45 -16.05
C PRO A 149 14.77 0.57 -17.43
N LEU A 150 15.75 -0.28 -17.75
CA LEU A 150 16.34 -0.29 -19.09
C LEU A 150 15.31 -0.70 -20.16
N PRO A 151 15.57 -0.41 -21.44
CA PRO A 151 14.77 -0.94 -22.54
C PRO A 151 14.74 -2.48 -22.52
N PRO A 152 13.71 -3.11 -23.10
CA PRO A 152 13.61 -4.57 -23.21
C PRO A 152 14.88 -5.17 -23.80
N HIS A 153 15.41 -6.20 -23.16
CA HIS A 153 16.67 -6.79 -23.59
C HIS A 153 16.81 -8.26 -23.21
N TYR A 154 17.66 -8.93 -23.97
CA TYR A 154 18.20 -10.23 -23.60
C TYR A 154 19.55 -10.06 -22.91
N ARG A 155 19.83 -10.90 -21.92
CA ARG A 155 21.14 -10.99 -21.26
C ARG A 155 21.52 -12.44 -21.01
N CYS A 156 22.72 -12.83 -21.40
CA CYS A 156 23.21 -14.19 -21.14
C CYS A 156 23.82 -14.29 -19.74
N PRO A 157 23.32 -15.19 -18.86
CA PRO A 157 23.86 -15.34 -17.51
C PRO A 157 25.30 -15.87 -17.48
N GLU A 158 25.72 -16.61 -18.52
CA GLU A 158 27.06 -17.21 -18.61
C GLU A 158 28.10 -16.27 -19.24
N CYS A 159 27.94 -15.94 -20.53
CA CYS A 159 28.96 -15.18 -21.27
C CYS A 159 28.74 -13.66 -21.28
N LYS A 160 27.72 -13.17 -20.56
CA LYS A 160 27.38 -11.74 -20.39
C LYS A 160 27.03 -10.98 -21.67
N TYR A 161 26.82 -11.68 -22.78
CA TYR A 161 26.28 -11.06 -23.99
C TYR A 161 24.89 -10.48 -23.75
N SER A 162 24.67 -9.24 -24.20
CA SER A 162 23.38 -8.55 -24.12
C SER A 162 22.96 -7.98 -25.48
N TYR A 163 21.64 -7.83 -25.65
CA TYR A 163 21.02 -7.23 -26.83
C TYR A 163 19.78 -6.45 -26.42
N PHE A 164 19.71 -5.16 -26.77
CA PHE A 164 18.66 -4.24 -26.36
C PHE A 164 17.73 -3.88 -27.54
N TYR A 165 16.45 -3.69 -27.24
CA TYR A 165 15.44 -3.18 -28.16
C TYR A 165 15.07 -1.74 -27.75
N GLU A 166 15.50 -0.75 -28.53
CA GLU A 166 15.33 0.69 -28.23
C GLU A 166 14.28 1.37 -29.13
N ASP A 167 13.65 0.63 -30.04
CA ASP A 167 12.69 1.17 -31.02
C ASP A 167 11.26 1.28 -30.50
N GLY A 168 11.01 0.91 -29.24
CA GLY A 168 9.69 0.90 -28.61
C GLY A 168 8.74 -0.18 -29.13
N SER A 169 9.21 -1.12 -29.97
CA SER A 169 8.36 -2.19 -30.52
C SER A 169 7.94 -3.24 -29.50
N ILE A 170 8.67 -3.33 -28.38
CA ILE A 170 8.43 -4.26 -27.28
C ILE A 170 8.12 -3.46 -26.03
N GLY A 171 7.01 -3.76 -25.35
CA GLY A 171 6.59 -3.02 -24.15
C GLY A 171 7.36 -3.40 -22.88
N SER A 172 7.80 -4.66 -22.77
CA SER A 172 8.58 -5.19 -21.66
C SER A 172 9.46 -6.36 -22.09
N GLY A 173 10.64 -6.49 -21.52
CA GLY A 173 11.53 -7.63 -21.73
C GLY A 173 10.90 -8.95 -21.33
N TYR A 174 9.98 -8.95 -20.36
CA TYR A 174 9.25 -10.17 -19.97
C TYR A 174 8.33 -10.71 -21.07
N ASP A 175 8.02 -9.91 -22.09
CA ASP A 175 7.25 -10.36 -23.27
C ASP A 175 8.13 -10.98 -24.36
N LEU A 176 9.45 -10.93 -24.21
CA LEU A 176 10.37 -11.53 -25.16
C LEU A 176 10.26 -13.06 -25.14
N GLU A 177 10.23 -13.65 -26.34
CA GLU A 177 10.25 -15.11 -26.49
C GLU A 177 11.54 -15.70 -25.95
N LYS A 178 11.50 -16.97 -25.54
CA LYS A 178 12.71 -17.68 -25.10
C LYS A 178 13.72 -17.75 -26.25
N LYS A 179 15.00 -17.48 -25.96
CA LYS A 179 16.06 -17.45 -26.96
C LYS A 179 17.39 -17.90 -26.38
N ASP A 180 18.10 -18.75 -27.12
CA ASP A 180 19.46 -19.17 -26.75
C ASP A 180 20.48 -18.09 -27.12
N CYS A 181 21.53 -17.99 -26.30
CA CYS A 181 22.59 -17.03 -26.50
C CYS A 181 23.35 -17.32 -27.80
N PRO A 182 23.46 -16.35 -28.73
CA PRO A 182 24.16 -16.57 -30.00
C PRO A 182 25.67 -16.78 -29.85
N LYS A 183 26.25 -16.50 -28.66
CA LYS A 183 27.69 -16.66 -28.40
C LYS A 183 28.04 -17.99 -27.71
N CYS A 184 27.21 -18.49 -26.80
CA CYS A 184 27.53 -19.68 -26.00
C CYS A 184 26.42 -20.74 -25.94
N GLY A 185 25.22 -20.47 -26.48
CA GLY A 185 24.09 -21.39 -26.50
C GLY A 185 23.30 -21.49 -25.18
N ALA A 186 23.69 -20.78 -24.11
CA ALA A 186 22.93 -20.74 -22.86
C ALA A 186 21.60 -20.00 -23.02
N ASP A 187 20.57 -20.40 -22.26
CA ASP A 187 19.28 -19.73 -22.20
C ASP A 187 19.46 -18.26 -21.75
N MET A 188 18.86 -17.31 -22.45
CA MET A 188 19.01 -15.89 -22.14
C MET A 188 17.94 -15.42 -21.15
N ASP A 189 18.38 -14.66 -20.15
CA ASP A 189 17.51 -13.83 -19.32
C ASP A 189 16.85 -12.76 -20.18
N ARG A 190 15.67 -12.32 -19.75
CA ARG A 190 14.81 -11.36 -20.42
C ARG A 190 14.35 -10.35 -19.39
N ASP A 191 14.61 -9.07 -19.62
CA ASP A 191 14.39 -8.03 -18.62
C ASP A 191 14.27 -6.64 -19.28
N GLY A 192 13.92 -5.61 -18.51
CA GLY A 192 13.81 -4.23 -18.95
C GLY A 192 12.38 -3.80 -19.26
N HIS A 193 11.93 -2.68 -18.69
CA HIS A 193 10.55 -2.19 -18.80
C HIS A 193 10.43 -0.81 -19.44
N ASP A 194 11.53 -0.28 -19.99
CA ASP A 194 11.62 1.02 -20.64
C ASP A 194 11.01 2.15 -19.79
N ILE A 195 11.67 2.45 -18.68
CA ILE A 195 11.20 3.43 -17.70
C ILE A 195 12.23 4.57 -17.60
N PRO A 196 11.82 5.83 -17.85
CA PRO A 196 12.71 6.97 -17.78
C PRO A 196 13.05 7.32 -16.33
N PHE A 197 14.32 7.62 -16.08
CA PHE A 197 14.84 7.97 -14.75
C PHE A 197 14.17 9.23 -14.18
N GLU A 198 13.81 10.17 -15.05
CA GLU A 198 13.27 11.48 -14.71
C GLU A 198 11.89 11.40 -14.06
N THR A 199 11.18 10.29 -14.21
CA THR A 199 9.98 10.00 -13.41
C THR A 199 10.27 10.05 -11.90
N PHE A 200 11.50 9.72 -11.49
CA PHE A 200 11.95 9.73 -10.11
C PHE A 200 12.42 11.11 -9.64
N LEU A 201 13.44 11.71 -10.28
CA LEU A 201 14.09 12.98 -9.82
C LEU A 201 13.79 14.22 -10.68
N GLY A 202 13.01 14.09 -11.74
CA GLY A 202 12.92 15.12 -12.78
C GLY A 202 14.22 15.25 -13.57
N PHE A 203 14.27 16.25 -14.44
CA PHE A 203 15.46 16.53 -15.27
C PHE A 203 16.51 17.36 -14.53
N TYR A 204 16.10 18.17 -13.54
CA TYR A 204 16.96 19.17 -12.90
C TYR A 204 17.13 18.94 -11.38
N GLY A 205 16.70 17.79 -10.86
CA GLY A 205 16.71 17.54 -9.40
C GLY A 205 15.70 18.39 -8.64
N ASP A 206 14.71 18.95 -9.33
CA ASP A 206 13.66 19.84 -8.79
C ASP A 206 12.60 19.10 -7.97
N LYS A 207 12.75 17.79 -7.82
CA LYS A 207 11.87 16.92 -7.02
C LYS A 207 12.66 16.22 -5.93
N VAL A 208 12.25 16.41 -4.68
CA VAL A 208 12.72 15.59 -3.55
C VAL A 208 12.14 14.17 -3.70
N PRO A 209 12.97 13.12 -3.78
CA PRO A 209 12.51 11.75 -3.91
C PRO A 209 12.04 11.17 -2.57
N ASP A 210 10.94 10.43 -2.62
CA ASP A 210 10.56 9.45 -1.59
C ASP A 210 10.93 8.06 -2.11
N ILE A 211 11.66 7.26 -1.30
CA ILE A 211 11.88 5.84 -1.57
C ILE A 211 10.85 5.04 -0.78
N ASP A 212 9.90 4.45 -1.49
CA ASP A 212 8.84 3.61 -0.93
C ASP A 212 9.26 2.14 -0.95
N LEU A 213 9.15 1.46 0.19
CA LEU A 213 9.46 0.03 0.32
C LEU A 213 8.30 -0.68 1.02
N ASN A 214 7.80 -1.74 0.40
CA ASN A 214 6.76 -2.59 0.99
C ASN A 214 7.43 -3.77 1.72
N PHE A 215 7.54 -3.67 3.04
CA PHE A 215 7.95 -4.76 3.92
C PHE A 215 6.74 -5.63 4.27
N SER A 216 6.99 -6.87 4.68
CA SER A 216 5.96 -7.65 5.37
C SER A 216 5.45 -6.91 6.59
N GLY A 217 4.14 -6.90 6.81
CA GLY A 217 3.54 -6.36 8.03
C GLY A 217 4.11 -6.96 9.31
N GLU A 218 4.60 -8.21 9.28
CA GLU A 218 5.25 -8.88 10.41
C GLU A 218 6.68 -8.35 10.67
N TYR A 219 7.35 -7.89 9.62
CA TYR A 219 8.74 -7.42 9.67
C TYR A 219 8.87 -5.89 9.79
N GLN A 220 7.82 -5.15 9.47
CA GLN A 220 7.83 -3.69 9.37
C GLN A 220 8.43 -3.00 10.60
N ALA A 221 8.07 -3.45 11.81
CA ALA A 221 8.59 -2.90 13.06
C ALA A 221 10.10 -3.11 13.23
N HIS A 222 10.63 -4.27 12.80
CA HIS A 222 12.06 -4.55 12.80
C HIS A 222 12.80 -3.64 11.81
N ALA A 223 12.24 -3.42 10.62
CA ALA A 223 12.80 -2.48 9.65
C ALA A 223 12.81 -1.05 10.18
N HIS A 224 11.76 -0.60 10.90
CA HIS A 224 11.79 0.70 11.59
C HIS A 224 12.89 0.74 12.65
N ALA A 225 12.98 -0.27 13.52
CA ALA A 225 13.98 -0.31 14.58
C ALA A 225 15.41 -0.27 14.03
N TYR A 226 15.67 -0.94 12.91
CA TYR A 226 16.99 -0.92 12.25
C TYR A 226 17.41 0.49 11.82
N THR A 227 16.47 1.40 11.53
CA THR A 227 16.83 2.81 11.27
C THR A 227 17.44 3.50 12.50
N LYS A 228 17.04 3.14 13.72
CA LYS A 228 17.67 3.64 14.95
C LYS A 228 19.12 3.15 15.07
N GLU A 229 19.41 1.93 14.61
CA GLU A 229 20.78 1.40 14.58
C GLU A 229 21.65 2.10 13.53
N LEU A 230 21.06 2.41 12.36
CA LEU A 230 21.78 3.06 11.26
C LEU A 230 22.10 4.54 11.53
N PHE A 231 21.19 5.27 12.17
CA PHE A 231 21.31 6.72 12.35
C PHE A 231 21.55 7.16 13.79
N GLY A 232 21.18 6.35 14.77
CA GLY A 232 21.05 6.75 16.17
C GLY A 232 19.61 7.12 16.52
N GLU A 233 19.20 6.76 17.73
CA GLU A 233 17.81 6.92 18.21
C GLU A 233 17.36 8.39 18.30
N GLU A 234 18.30 9.34 18.46
CA GLU A 234 18.00 10.77 18.53
C GLU A 234 17.79 11.42 17.15
N TYR A 235 18.08 10.71 16.07
CA TYR A 235 18.04 11.24 14.70
C TYR A 235 16.92 10.66 13.84
N VAL A 236 16.10 9.76 14.40
CA VAL A 236 14.96 9.17 13.70
C VAL A 236 13.68 9.27 14.50
N TYR A 237 12.62 9.75 13.84
CA TYR A 237 11.31 9.93 14.45
C TYR A 237 10.23 9.34 13.56
N ARG A 238 9.16 8.83 14.16
CA ARG A 238 7.98 8.44 13.39
C ARG A 238 7.26 9.70 12.93
N ALA A 239 6.85 9.79 11.67
CA ALA A 239 6.01 10.91 11.25
C ALA A 239 4.68 10.89 12.03
N GLY A 240 4.32 12.00 12.66
CA GLY A 240 3.06 12.15 13.39
C GLY A 240 1.87 12.38 12.45
N THR A 241 0.67 12.04 12.92
CA THR A 241 -0.59 12.36 12.22
C THR A 241 -1.56 13.07 13.14
N ILE A 242 -2.38 13.97 12.57
CA ILE A 242 -3.42 14.70 13.27
C ILE A 242 -4.78 14.17 12.81
N GLY A 243 -5.45 13.42 13.67
CA GLY A 243 -6.78 12.89 13.41
C GLY A 243 -7.84 13.98 13.58
N THR A 244 -8.53 14.34 12.50
CA THR A 244 -9.58 15.37 12.51
C THR A 244 -10.98 14.75 12.48
N VAL A 245 -11.99 15.55 12.83
CA VAL A 245 -13.39 15.19 12.63
C VAL A 245 -13.69 15.22 11.13
N ALA A 246 -13.89 14.05 10.52
CA ALA A 246 -14.37 13.90 9.15
C ALA A 246 -15.91 13.79 9.10
N ASP A 247 -16.49 13.93 7.90
CA ASP A 247 -17.94 14.01 7.65
C ASP A 247 -18.75 12.98 8.44
N LYS A 248 -18.46 11.68 8.29
CA LYS A 248 -19.23 10.61 8.98
C LYS A 248 -19.28 10.79 10.50
N THR A 249 -18.17 11.24 11.09
CA THR A 249 -18.09 11.50 12.53
C THR A 249 -18.88 12.75 12.90
N ALA A 250 -18.76 13.82 12.11
CA ALA A 250 -19.51 15.06 12.31
C ALA A 250 -21.02 14.82 12.25
N PHE A 251 -21.51 14.09 11.24
CA PHE A 251 -22.91 13.67 11.15
C PHE A 251 -23.37 12.88 12.38
N GLY A 252 -22.54 11.95 12.85
CA GLY A 252 -22.80 11.19 14.07
C GLY A 252 -22.93 12.09 15.31
N TYR A 253 -22.06 13.10 15.46
CA TYR A 253 -22.12 14.07 16.57
C TYR A 253 -23.39 14.91 16.51
N VAL A 254 -23.74 15.47 15.34
CA VAL A 254 -24.94 16.30 15.17
C VAL A 254 -26.20 15.48 15.46
N LYS A 255 -26.28 14.23 14.96
CA LYS A 255 -27.42 13.34 15.22
C LYS A 255 -27.53 12.93 16.69
N ALA A 256 -26.41 12.67 17.36
CA ALA A 256 -26.43 12.41 18.79
C ALA A 256 -26.88 13.65 19.57
N TYR A 257 -26.41 14.83 19.21
CA TYR A 257 -26.81 16.10 19.82
C TYR A 257 -28.30 16.40 19.62
N GLU A 258 -28.81 16.22 18.40
CA GLU A 258 -30.23 16.32 18.05
C GLU A 258 -31.10 15.44 18.97
N ARG A 259 -30.74 14.15 19.06
CA ARG A 259 -31.44 13.17 19.90
C ARG A 259 -31.38 13.52 21.37
N ASP A 260 -30.19 13.82 21.89
CA ASP A 260 -29.98 14.01 23.33
C ASP A 260 -30.63 15.30 23.85
N HIS A 261 -30.91 16.27 22.98
CA HIS A 261 -31.62 17.52 23.30
C HIS A 261 -33.07 17.56 22.82
N ASN A 262 -33.58 16.46 22.25
CA ASN A 262 -34.92 16.36 21.65
C ASN A 262 -35.20 17.45 20.59
N PHE A 263 -34.20 17.83 19.81
CA PHE A 263 -34.38 18.70 18.66
C PHE A 263 -34.88 17.92 17.44
N ARG A 264 -35.37 18.66 16.45
CA ARG A 264 -35.68 18.15 15.11
C ARG A 264 -35.11 19.10 14.07
N PHE A 265 -33.98 18.74 13.49
CA PHE A 265 -33.33 19.50 12.45
C PHE A 265 -33.75 19.00 11.07
N SER A 266 -33.79 19.91 10.10
CA SER A 266 -33.90 19.51 8.68
C SER A 266 -32.59 18.89 8.21
N SER A 267 -32.62 18.08 7.15
CA SER A 267 -31.39 17.50 6.59
C SER A 267 -30.37 18.58 6.21
N ALA A 268 -30.82 19.69 5.63
CA ALA A 268 -29.95 20.81 5.27
C ALA A 268 -29.26 21.44 6.50
N GLU A 269 -29.95 21.53 7.64
CA GLU A 269 -29.33 22.05 8.87
C GLU A 269 -28.33 21.05 9.46
N ILE A 270 -28.62 19.75 9.37
CA ILE A 270 -27.69 18.71 9.80
C ILE A 270 -26.41 18.76 8.95
N ASP A 271 -26.54 18.90 7.64
CA ASP A 271 -25.39 19.03 6.73
C ASP A 271 -24.56 20.27 7.06
N ARG A 272 -25.21 21.41 7.32
CA ARG A 272 -24.54 22.67 7.70
C ARG A 272 -23.78 22.53 9.02
N LEU A 273 -24.44 22.00 10.05
CA LEU A 273 -23.83 21.79 11.36
C LEU A 273 -22.67 20.79 11.28
N ALA A 274 -22.85 19.69 10.53
CA ALA A 274 -21.80 18.69 10.35
C ALA A 274 -20.57 19.32 9.70
N LYS A 275 -20.74 20.07 8.60
CA LYS A 275 -19.64 20.82 7.94
C LYS A 275 -18.92 21.76 8.92
N GLY A 276 -19.66 22.47 9.77
CA GLY A 276 -19.09 23.34 10.79
C GLY A 276 -18.27 22.63 11.88
N CYS A 277 -18.42 21.32 12.04
CA CYS A 277 -17.60 20.51 12.95
C CYS A 277 -16.38 19.85 12.29
N THR A 278 -16.30 19.84 10.97
CA THR A 278 -15.21 19.16 10.26
C THR A 278 -13.87 19.88 10.42
N GLY A 279 -12.77 19.12 10.30
CA GLY A 279 -11.40 19.66 10.39
C GLY A 279 -10.91 19.93 11.81
N VAL A 280 -11.79 19.96 12.81
CA VAL A 280 -11.39 20.08 14.22
C VAL A 280 -10.53 18.88 14.63
N LYS A 281 -9.37 19.14 15.26
CA LYS A 281 -8.48 18.11 15.81
C LYS A 281 -9.23 17.30 16.87
N ARG A 282 -9.12 15.97 16.78
CA ARG A 282 -9.71 15.01 17.73
C ARG A 282 -8.66 14.16 18.44
N THR A 283 -7.64 13.69 17.72
CA THR A 283 -6.57 12.82 18.25
C THR A 283 -5.24 13.09 17.53
N THR A 284 -4.16 12.51 18.04
CA THR A 284 -2.90 12.35 17.30
C THR A 284 -2.63 10.85 17.07
N GLY A 285 -1.79 10.52 16.10
CA GLY A 285 -1.44 9.16 15.75
C GLY A 285 -0.09 9.06 15.05
N GLN A 286 0.15 7.92 14.40
CA GLN A 286 1.38 7.62 13.68
C GLN A 286 1.13 7.54 12.18
N HIS A 287 2.13 7.92 11.38
CA HIS A 287 2.14 7.62 9.96
C HIS A 287 2.28 6.10 9.75
N PRO A 288 1.65 5.51 8.72
CA PRO A 288 1.68 4.07 8.48
C PRO A 288 3.07 3.47 8.23
N GLY A 289 4.05 4.25 7.76
CA GLY A 289 5.41 3.76 7.50
C GLY A 289 6.53 4.80 7.53
N GLY A 290 6.21 6.07 7.76
CA GLY A 290 7.13 7.18 7.47
C GLY A 290 8.08 7.42 8.64
N ILE A 291 9.37 7.21 8.41
CA ILE A 291 10.44 7.57 9.34
C ILE A 291 11.09 8.86 8.86
N ILE A 292 11.08 9.88 9.71
CA ILE A 292 11.75 11.16 9.49
C ILE A 292 13.18 11.04 9.96
N VAL A 293 14.12 11.41 9.09
CA VAL A 293 15.55 11.40 9.38
C VAL A 293 16.03 12.82 9.58
N ILE A 294 16.59 13.10 10.76
CA ILE A 294 17.19 14.39 11.11
C ILE A 294 18.69 14.31 10.85
N PRO A 295 19.28 15.26 10.08
CA PRO A 295 20.72 15.30 9.88
C PRO A 295 21.46 15.48 11.21
N ASP A 296 22.63 14.85 11.34
CA ASP A 296 23.44 14.85 12.56
C ASP A 296 23.96 16.24 12.98
N TYR A 297 24.03 17.16 12.02
CA TYR A 297 24.42 18.56 12.21
C TYR A 297 23.26 19.50 12.55
N MET A 298 22.03 18.99 12.71
CA MET A 298 20.81 19.74 13.07
C MET A 298 20.11 19.08 14.26
N ASP A 299 19.17 19.80 14.88
CA ASP A 299 18.29 19.26 15.92
C ASP A 299 16.86 19.05 15.36
N VAL A 300 16.11 18.05 15.85
CA VAL A 300 14.69 17.88 15.49
C VAL A 300 13.88 19.16 15.77
N TYR A 301 14.24 19.88 16.84
CA TYR A 301 13.57 21.13 17.25
C TYR A 301 13.77 22.29 16.27
N ASP A 302 14.73 22.18 15.35
CA ASP A 302 14.87 23.12 14.23
C ASP A 302 13.70 23.03 13.24
N PHE A 303 12.97 21.91 13.24
CA PHE A 303 11.91 21.60 12.28
C PHE A 303 10.55 21.42 12.94
N THR A 304 10.50 20.72 14.07
CA THR A 304 9.23 20.37 14.71
C THR A 304 9.40 19.99 16.18
N PRO A 305 8.42 20.30 17.04
CA PRO A 305 8.33 19.66 18.35
C PRO A 305 8.14 18.14 18.19
N ILE A 306 8.37 17.39 19.26
CA ILE A 306 8.13 15.94 19.31
C ILE A 306 7.13 15.59 20.41
N GLN A 307 6.43 14.48 20.24
CA GLN A 307 5.47 13.97 21.22
C GLN A 307 5.36 12.45 21.16
N PHE A 308 4.48 11.87 21.97
CA PHE A 308 4.03 10.50 21.79
C PHE A 308 2.71 10.44 21.00
N PRO A 309 2.52 9.41 20.18
CA PRO A 309 1.26 9.22 19.47
C PRO A 309 0.13 8.91 20.45
N ALA A 310 -1.00 9.62 20.32
CA ALA A 310 -2.12 9.53 21.25
C ALA A 310 -1.74 9.71 22.74
N ASP A 311 -0.62 10.40 23.00
CA ASP A 311 -0.03 10.62 24.33
C ASP A 311 0.31 9.33 25.11
N ALA A 312 0.48 8.20 24.40
CA ALA A 312 0.86 6.92 24.98
C ALA A 312 2.38 6.90 25.32
N GLN A 313 2.71 7.14 26.59
CA GLN A 313 4.09 7.27 27.08
C GLN A 313 4.91 5.96 27.01
N ASP A 314 4.24 4.82 26.86
CA ASP A 314 4.82 3.50 26.67
C ASP A 314 5.12 3.16 25.20
N SER A 315 4.87 4.09 24.27
CA SER A 315 5.17 3.89 22.86
C SER A 315 6.67 3.83 22.59
N GLU A 316 7.10 2.85 21.79
CA GLU A 316 8.51 2.66 21.38
C GLU A 316 9.06 3.81 20.52
N TRP A 317 8.18 4.61 19.93
CA TRP A 317 8.51 5.69 19.00
C TRP A 317 7.95 7.03 19.47
N LYS A 318 8.82 8.05 19.46
CA LYS A 318 8.38 9.44 19.46
C LYS A 318 7.93 9.82 18.05
N THR A 319 6.91 10.67 17.97
CA THR A 319 6.39 11.23 16.72
C THR A 319 6.71 12.70 16.57
N THR A 320 6.90 13.16 15.34
CA THR A 320 6.88 14.60 15.03
C THR A 320 5.53 15.21 15.42
N HIS A 321 5.51 16.44 15.93
CA HIS A 321 4.28 17.13 16.28
C HIS A 321 3.58 17.69 15.04
N PHE A 322 4.36 18.23 14.11
CA PHE A 322 3.88 18.50 12.76
C PHE A 322 3.74 17.20 12.00
N ASP A 323 2.70 17.12 11.18
CA ASP A 323 2.62 16.06 10.17
C ASP A 323 3.70 16.26 9.11
N PHE A 324 4.02 15.19 8.38
CA PHE A 324 5.04 15.25 7.33
C PHE A 324 4.71 16.28 6.24
N HIS A 325 3.42 16.55 5.98
CA HIS A 325 3.04 17.50 4.93
C HIS A 325 3.54 18.91 5.23
N SER A 326 3.64 19.27 6.51
CA SER A 326 4.11 20.57 6.96
C SER A 326 5.64 20.74 6.87
N ILE A 327 6.40 19.65 6.80
CA ILE A 327 7.88 19.62 6.81
C ILE A 327 8.47 18.84 5.62
N HIS A 328 7.66 18.57 4.59
CA HIS A 328 7.99 17.73 3.45
C HIS A 328 9.27 18.19 2.73
N ASP A 329 9.44 19.51 2.59
CA ASP A 329 10.56 20.09 1.86
C ASP A 329 11.82 20.30 2.72
N ASN A 330 11.78 19.91 4.00
CA ASN A 330 12.85 20.22 4.95
C ASN A 330 13.71 19.02 5.34
N VAL A 331 13.12 17.84 5.43
CA VAL A 331 13.77 16.63 5.94
C VAL A 331 13.36 15.44 5.10
N LEU A 332 14.27 14.46 4.99
CA LEU A 332 13.99 13.24 4.25
C LEU A 332 13.10 12.28 5.04
N LYS A 333 12.25 11.57 4.30
CA LYS A 333 11.36 10.54 4.82
C LYS A 333 11.67 9.20 4.15
N LEU A 334 11.82 8.16 4.96
CA LEU A 334 11.84 6.78 4.51
C LEU A 334 10.46 6.18 4.70
N ASP A 335 9.77 5.82 3.61
CA ASP A 335 8.46 5.17 3.69
C ASP A 335 8.63 3.64 3.75
N ILE A 336 8.82 3.16 4.97
CA ILE A 336 8.95 1.74 5.34
C ILE A 336 7.54 1.21 5.63
N LEU A 337 6.81 0.85 4.57
CA LEU A 337 5.40 0.50 4.62
C LEU A 337 5.20 -1.00 4.89
N GLY A 338 4.14 -1.34 5.61
CA GLY A 338 3.70 -2.72 5.80
C GLY A 338 2.73 -3.09 4.68
N HIS A 339 2.93 -4.25 4.06
CA HIS A 339 2.10 -4.75 2.98
C HIS A 339 1.91 -6.27 3.09
N ASP A 340 0.76 -6.76 2.64
CA ASP A 340 0.42 -8.19 2.73
C ASP A 340 1.15 -9.03 1.69
N ASP A 341 1.44 -8.48 0.51
CA ASP A 341 2.09 -9.22 -0.59
C ASP A 341 3.43 -9.87 -0.19
N PRO A 342 4.39 -9.15 0.43
CA PRO A 342 5.57 -9.76 1.02
C PRO A 342 5.27 -10.90 1.99
N THR A 343 4.25 -10.73 2.86
CA THR A 343 3.85 -11.74 3.84
C THR A 343 3.26 -12.99 3.16
N VAL A 344 2.42 -12.81 2.14
CA VAL A 344 1.85 -13.90 1.34
C VAL A 344 2.94 -14.67 0.62
N ILE A 345 3.85 -13.96 -0.06
CA ILE A 345 4.96 -14.60 -0.78
C ILE A 345 5.91 -15.33 0.18
N ARG A 346 6.22 -14.73 1.34
CA ARG A 346 7.01 -15.40 2.37
C ARG A 346 6.36 -16.69 2.82
N MET A 347 5.07 -16.65 3.15
CA MET A 347 4.33 -17.85 3.56
C MET A 347 4.30 -18.90 2.44
N LEU A 348 4.14 -18.49 1.18
CA LEU A 348 4.18 -19.41 0.04
C LEU A 348 5.56 -20.04 -0.16
N GLN A 349 6.63 -19.28 0.02
CA GLN A 349 8.00 -19.79 0.04
C GLN A 349 8.18 -20.81 1.17
N ASP A 350 7.78 -20.48 2.40
CA ASP A 350 7.90 -21.38 3.56
C ASP A 350 7.10 -22.69 3.38
N LEU A 351 5.92 -22.61 2.75
CA LEU A 351 5.07 -23.78 2.50
C LEU A 351 5.54 -24.65 1.33
N SER A 352 6.26 -24.08 0.35
CA SER A 352 6.60 -24.75 -0.91
C SER A 352 8.08 -25.10 -1.06
N GLY A 353 8.96 -24.38 -0.38
CA GLY A 353 10.41 -24.40 -0.60
C GLY A 353 10.87 -23.72 -1.90
N ILE A 354 9.97 -23.09 -2.66
CA ILE A 354 10.29 -22.42 -3.93
C ILE A 354 10.75 -20.99 -3.63
N ASP A 355 11.93 -20.62 -4.12
CA ASP A 355 12.37 -19.23 -4.12
C ASP A 355 11.50 -18.39 -5.09
N PRO A 356 10.76 -17.39 -4.59
CA PRO A 356 9.88 -16.55 -5.42
C PRO A 356 10.62 -15.82 -6.55
N GLN A 357 11.92 -15.56 -6.41
CA GLN A 357 12.70 -14.90 -7.47
C GLN A 357 12.95 -15.80 -8.68
N THR A 358 12.80 -17.13 -8.53
CA THR A 358 12.96 -18.10 -9.62
C THR A 358 11.69 -18.30 -10.45
N ILE A 359 10.56 -17.71 -10.03
CA ILE A 359 9.28 -17.85 -10.72
C ILE A 359 9.29 -17.01 -12.00
N PRO A 360 9.03 -17.61 -13.18
CA PRO A 360 9.03 -16.86 -14.43
C PRO A 360 7.85 -15.86 -14.48
N PRO A 361 8.09 -14.60 -14.89
CA PRO A 361 7.06 -13.56 -14.97
C PRO A 361 6.13 -13.72 -16.18
N ASN A 362 6.32 -14.75 -17.00
CA ASN A 362 5.56 -15.00 -18.24
C ASN A 362 5.17 -16.48 -18.38
N ASP A 363 4.93 -17.18 -17.27
CA ASP A 363 4.40 -18.54 -17.29
C ASP A 363 3.07 -18.57 -18.08
N PRO A 364 2.97 -19.38 -19.16
CA PRO A 364 1.81 -19.35 -20.05
C PRO A 364 0.53 -19.84 -19.38
N ASP A 365 0.61 -20.74 -18.40
CA ASP A 365 -0.55 -21.22 -17.65
C ASP A 365 -1.00 -20.19 -16.61
N VAL A 366 -0.05 -19.47 -16.01
CA VAL A 366 -0.36 -18.32 -15.14
C VAL A 366 -1.02 -17.20 -15.92
N MET A 367 -0.51 -16.82 -17.09
CA MET A 367 -1.07 -15.73 -17.90
C MET A 367 -2.53 -16.01 -18.33
N LYS A 368 -2.91 -17.28 -18.54
CA LYS A 368 -4.29 -17.65 -18.91
C LYS A 368 -5.33 -17.26 -17.85
N ILE A 369 -4.97 -17.14 -16.57
CA ILE A 369 -5.96 -16.80 -15.53
C ILE A 369 -6.53 -15.39 -15.72
N PHE A 370 -5.83 -14.50 -16.41
CA PHE A 370 -6.27 -13.12 -16.62
C PHE A 370 -7.35 -13.01 -17.69
N GLY A 371 -7.52 -14.03 -18.55
CA GLY A 371 -8.56 -14.08 -19.59
C GLY A 371 -9.56 -15.24 -19.45
N SER A 372 -9.26 -16.28 -18.66
CA SER A 372 -10.09 -17.49 -18.56
C SER A 372 -10.00 -18.16 -17.19
N THR A 373 -10.95 -19.06 -16.90
CA THR A 373 -10.94 -19.97 -15.74
C THR A 373 -10.43 -21.36 -16.08
N ASP A 374 -10.21 -21.69 -17.36
CA ASP A 374 -9.96 -23.07 -17.83
C ASP A 374 -8.76 -23.73 -17.15
N VAL A 375 -7.67 -22.99 -16.98
CA VAL A 375 -6.43 -23.49 -16.35
C VAL A 375 -6.62 -23.82 -14.86
N LEU A 376 -7.66 -23.26 -14.23
CA LEU A 376 -8.01 -23.57 -12.84
C LEU A 376 -8.87 -24.85 -12.72
N GLY A 377 -9.36 -25.39 -13.84
CA GLY A 377 -10.21 -26.58 -13.89
C GLY A 377 -11.66 -26.35 -13.44
N VAL A 378 -12.16 -25.13 -13.53
CA VAL A 378 -13.53 -24.73 -13.14
C VAL A 378 -14.18 -23.87 -14.21
N THR A 379 -15.52 -23.89 -14.29
CA THR A 379 -16.28 -23.05 -15.20
C THR A 379 -16.58 -21.68 -14.58
N PRO A 380 -16.84 -20.64 -15.40
CA PRO A 380 -17.24 -19.33 -14.90
C PRO A 380 -18.47 -19.34 -13.99
N GLU A 381 -19.43 -20.24 -14.26
CA GLU A 381 -20.65 -20.41 -13.48
C GLU A 381 -20.39 -21.03 -12.11
N GLN A 382 -19.38 -21.91 -12.00
CA GLN A 382 -19.03 -22.52 -10.71
C GLN A 382 -18.53 -21.46 -9.73
N ILE A 383 -17.73 -20.51 -10.21
CA ILE A 383 -17.02 -19.53 -9.37
C ILE A 383 -17.55 -18.09 -9.46
N PHE A 384 -18.58 -17.86 -10.29
CA PHE A 384 -19.16 -16.54 -10.55
C PHE A 384 -18.12 -15.50 -11.03
N SER A 385 -17.21 -15.94 -11.89
CA SER A 385 -16.13 -15.11 -12.44
C SER A 385 -15.71 -15.66 -13.81
N LYS A 386 -15.57 -14.80 -14.83
CA LYS A 386 -15.07 -15.26 -16.15
C LYS A 386 -13.54 -15.31 -16.23
N THR A 387 -12.86 -14.66 -15.30
CA THR A 387 -11.40 -14.73 -15.15
C THR A 387 -11.04 -15.56 -13.92
N GLY A 388 -9.84 -16.15 -13.95
CA GLY A 388 -9.23 -16.85 -12.83
C GLY A 388 -8.50 -15.96 -11.83
N THR A 389 -8.77 -14.65 -11.77
CA THR A 389 -7.99 -13.69 -10.95
C THR A 389 -8.52 -13.46 -9.54
N LEU A 390 -9.56 -14.17 -9.09
CA LEU A 390 -10.06 -14.06 -7.71
C LEU A 390 -8.92 -14.14 -6.69
N GLY A 391 -8.78 -13.10 -5.87
CA GLY A 391 -7.79 -13.03 -4.78
C GLY A 391 -6.35 -12.78 -5.21
N ILE A 392 -6.08 -12.62 -6.51
CA ILE A 392 -4.81 -12.08 -7.00
C ILE A 392 -4.77 -10.58 -6.62
N PRO A 393 -3.66 -10.07 -6.05
CA PRO A 393 -3.56 -8.65 -5.68
C PRO A 393 -3.82 -7.78 -6.91
N GLU A 394 -4.53 -6.66 -6.71
CA GLU A 394 -5.08 -5.77 -7.74
C GLU A 394 -6.15 -6.40 -8.65
N PHE A 395 -5.81 -7.52 -9.30
CA PHE A 395 -6.60 -8.14 -10.36
C PHE A 395 -7.83 -8.91 -9.89
N GLY A 396 -7.97 -9.18 -8.60
CA GLY A 396 -9.12 -9.91 -8.04
C GLY A 396 -10.36 -9.07 -7.79
N THR A 397 -10.25 -7.73 -7.81
CA THR A 397 -11.39 -6.85 -7.55
C THR A 397 -12.44 -6.97 -8.66
N ARG A 398 -13.71 -6.74 -8.34
CA ARG A 398 -14.80 -6.78 -9.34
C ARG A 398 -14.59 -5.78 -10.47
N PHE A 399 -14.06 -4.60 -10.14
CA PHE A 399 -13.76 -3.56 -11.12
C PHE A 399 -12.70 -4.04 -12.13
N VAL A 400 -11.57 -4.54 -11.63
CA VAL A 400 -10.47 -5.00 -12.50
C VAL A 400 -10.86 -6.25 -13.28
N ARG A 401 -11.60 -7.19 -12.68
CA ARG A 401 -12.16 -8.33 -13.42
C ARG A 401 -13.04 -7.89 -14.59
N GLY A 402 -13.85 -6.85 -14.41
CA GLY A 402 -14.62 -6.25 -15.50
C GLY A 402 -13.74 -5.69 -16.63
N MET A 403 -12.60 -5.08 -16.30
CA MET A 403 -11.62 -4.61 -17.29
C MET A 403 -10.96 -5.78 -18.02
N LEU A 404 -10.54 -6.81 -17.28
CA LEU A 404 -9.92 -8.02 -17.84
C LEU A 404 -10.88 -8.76 -18.80
N GLU A 405 -12.16 -8.85 -18.47
CA GLU A 405 -13.17 -9.44 -19.37
C GLU A 405 -13.29 -8.68 -20.71
N GLN A 406 -13.05 -7.38 -20.71
CA GLN A 406 -13.14 -6.53 -21.91
C GLN A 406 -11.85 -6.53 -22.73
N THR A 407 -10.70 -6.77 -22.07
CA THR A 407 -9.37 -6.57 -22.66
C THR A 407 -8.60 -7.85 -22.91
N SER A 408 -8.86 -8.92 -22.15
CA SER A 408 -8.22 -10.24 -22.25
C SER A 408 -6.69 -10.17 -22.43
N PRO A 409 -5.96 -9.51 -21.50
CA PRO A 409 -4.52 -9.32 -21.63
C PRO A 409 -3.78 -10.66 -21.59
N ASN A 410 -2.77 -10.83 -22.44
CA ASN A 410 -1.96 -12.04 -22.55
C ASN A 410 -0.46 -11.79 -22.42
N THR A 411 -0.05 -10.53 -22.25
CA THR A 411 1.36 -10.12 -22.08
C THR A 411 1.57 -9.38 -20.76
N PHE A 412 2.80 -9.35 -20.27
CA PHE A 412 3.19 -8.58 -19.10
C PHE A 412 2.95 -7.09 -19.32
N ALA A 413 3.31 -6.53 -20.49
CA ALA A 413 3.04 -5.13 -20.81
C ALA A 413 1.54 -4.78 -20.79
N GLU A 414 0.66 -5.65 -21.27
CA GLU A 414 -0.78 -5.42 -21.14
C GLU A 414 -1.26 -5.49 -19.68
N LEU A 415 -0.68 -6.35 -18.85
CA LEU A 415 -0.98 -6.36 -17.41
C LEU A 415 -0.49 -5.09 -16.71
N LEU A 416 0.67 -4.54 -17.09
CA LEU A 416 1.12 -3.22 -16.62
C LEU A 416 0.10 -2.15 -16.97
N GLN A 417 -0.38 -2.17 -18.21
CA GLN A 417 -1.36 -1.22 -18.70
C GLN A 417 -2.67 -1.30 -17.90
N ILE A 418 -3.19 -2.51 -17.67
CA ILE A 418 -4.38 -2.72 -16.83
C ILE A 418 -4.14 -2.27 -15.39
N SER A 419 -2.97 -2.57 -14.82
CA SER A 419 -2.59 -2.12 -13.47
C SER A 419 -2.61 -0.60 -13.37
N GLY A 420 -2.06 0.12 -14.35
CA GLY A 420 -2.12 1.58 -14.40
C GLY A 420 -3.55 2.10 -14.54
N LEU A 421 -4.32 1.56 -15.49
CA LEU A 421 -5.68 1.98 -15.79
C LEU A 421 -6.68 1.73 -14.64
N SER A 422 -6.45 0.68 -13.85
CA SER A 422 -7.33 0.33 -12.74
C SER A 422 -7.16 1.22 -11.52
N HIS A 423 -6.15 2.10 -11.50
CA HIS A 423 -5.76 2.89 -10.35
C HIS A 423 -5.87 4.39 -10.64
N GLY A 424 -6.96 4.98 -10.15
CA GLY A 424 -7.20 6.42 -10.21
C GLY A 424 -8.61 6.74 -10.72
N THR A 425 -9.21 7.78 -10.14
CA THR A 425 -10.50 8.28 -10.60
C THR A 425 -10.36 8.87 -12.01
N ASP A 426 -11.32 8.58 -12.89
CA ASP A 426 -11.40 9.05 -14.28
C ASP A 426 -10.22 8.62 -15.19
N VAL A 427 -9.51 7.54 -14.83
CA VAL A 427 -8.49 6.93 -15.70
C VAL A 427 -9.14 5.97 -16.70
N TYR A 428 -9.92 5.00 -16.22
CA TYR A 428 -10.62 4.04 -17.08
C TYR A 428 -12.07 4.45 -17.40
N LEU A 429 -12.94 4.47 -16.38
CA LEU A 429 -14.38 4.74 -16.55
C LEU A 429 -14.60 6.13 -17.15
N GLY A 430 -15.33 6.20 -18.26
CA GLY A 430 -15.60 7.47 -18.97
C GLY A 430 -14.39 8.11 -19.66
N ASN A 431 -13.26 7.40 -19.70
CA ASN A 431 -12.02 7.83 -20.34
C ASN A 431 -11.45 6.70 -21.21
N ALA A 432 -10.45 5.95 -20.76
CA ALA A 432 -9.84 4.88 -21.56
C ALA A 432 -10.85 3.82 -22.02
N GLU A 433 -11.85 3.48 -21.20
CA GLU A 433 -12.94 2.56 -21.59
C GLU A 433 -13.66 3.05 -22.86
N THR A 434 -14.00 4.34 -22.90
CA THR A 434 -14.68 4.97 -24.03
C THR A 434 -13.77 4.99 -25.26
N LEU A 435 -12.49 5.32 -25.08
CA LEU A 435 -11.51 5.32 -26.18
C LEU A 435 -11.35 3.94 -26.82
N ILE A 436 -11.29 2.89 -25.99
CA ILE A 436 -11.17 1.51 -26.46
C ILE A 436 -12.46 1.08 -27.16
N ARG A 437 -13.62 1.28 -26.52
CA ARG A 437 -14.91 0.75 -26.99
C ARG A 437 -15.51 1.52 -28.17
N GLU A 438 -15.43 2.85 -28.15
CA GLU A 438 -16.15 3.72 -29.09
C GLU A 438 -15.23 4.26 -30.18
N ASN A 439 -13.94 4.44 -29.88
CA ASN A 439 -12.97 4.99 -30.83
C ASN A 439 -12.02 3.92 -31.40
N ASN A 440 -12.15 2.66 -30.96
CA ASN A 440 -11.32 1.53 -31.40
C ASN A 440 -9.81 1.78 -31.23
N ILE A 441 -9.42 2.52 -30.18
CA ILE A 441 -8.03 2.72 -29.80
C ILE A 441 -7.53 1.43 -29.13
N PRO A 442 -6.40 0.84 -29.58
CA PRO A 442 -5.81 -0.33 -28.93
C PRO A 442 -5.49 -0.08 -27.46
N LEU A 443 -5.58 -1.13 -26.63
CA LEU A 443 -5.21 -1.06 -25.22
C LEU A 443 -3.76 -0.56 -25.01
N ALA A 444 -2.86 -0.94 -25.91
CA ALA A 444 -1.47 -0.51 -25.87
C ALA A 444 -1.28 1.01 -26.09
N ASP A 445 -2.25 1.68 -26.73
CA ASP A 445 -2.14 3.10 -27.12
C ASP A 445 -2.82 4.06 -26.14
N VAL A 446 -3.61 3.55 -25.18
CA VAL A 446 -4.23 4.42 -24.15
C VAL A 446 -3.22 4.78 -23.06
N ILE A 447 -3.54 5.81 -22.25
CA ILE A 447 -2.65 6.30 -21.20
C ILE A 447 -2.84 5.42 -19.94
N GLY A 448 -1.91 4.51 -19.68
CA GLY A 448 -1.96 3.62 -18.50
C GLY A 448 -1.12 4.12 -17.34
N CYS A 449 0.08 4.63 -17.62
CA CYS A 449 1.00 5.16 -16.63
C CYS A 449 1.39 6.61 -16.95
N ARG A 450 1.86 7.34 -15.94
CA ARG A 450 2.33 8.72 -16.14
C ARG A 450 3.57 8.79 -17.05
N ASP A 451 4.44 7.80 -16.95
CA ASP A 451 5.66 7.68 -17.76
C ASP A 451 5.33 7.69 -19.26
N ASP A 452 4.23 7.03 -19.64
CA ASP A 452 3.77 6.96 -21.03
C ASP A 452 3.45 8.36 -21.57
N ILE A 453 2.97 9.30 -20.74
CA ILE A 453 2.77 10.69 -21.14
C ILE A 453 4.08 11.36 -21.51
N MET A 454 5.08 11.25 -20.63
CA MET A 454 6.36 11.90 -20.85
C MET A 454 7.06 11.31 -22.09
N VAL A 455 7.14 9.97 -22.16
CA VAL A 455 7.78 9.26 -23.28
C VAL A 455 7.08 9.56 -24.60
N TYR A 456 5.74 9.51 -24.64
CA TYR A 456 4.97 9.80 -25.83
C TYR A 456 5.19 11.24 -26.34
N LEU A 457 5.18 12.22 -25.44
CA LEU A 457 5.39 13.62 -25.82
C LEU A 457 6.82 13.87 -26.32
N ILE A 458 7.84 13.28 -25.69
CA ILE A 458 9.24 13.38 -26.12
C ILE A 458 9.43 12.72 -27.50
N HIS A 459 8.83 11.55 -27.74
CA HIS A 459 8.86 10.89 -29.05
C HIS A 459 8.22 11.72 -30.17
N HIS A 460 7.28 12.61 -29.83
CA HIS A 460 6.68 13.59 -30.76
C HIS A 460 7.44 14.92 -30.81
N GLY A 461 8.67 14.96 -30.27
CA GLY A 461 9.58 16.11 -30.34
C GLY A 461 9.20 17.25 -29.42
N MET A 462 8.47 16.99 -28.33
CA MET A 462 8.28 17.96 -27.24
C MET A 462 9.57 18.13 -26.44
N ASP A 463 9.77 19.33 -25.88
CA ASP A 463 10.85 19.57 -24.91
C ASP A 463 10.69 18.66 -23.68
N ASP A 464 11.78 18.00 -23.30
CA ASP A 464 11.87 17.08 -22.18
C ASP A 464 11.31 17.66 -20.86
N GLY A 465 11.65 18.92 -20.57
CA GLY A 465 11.21 19.61 -19.36
C GLY A 465 9.71 19.93 -19.39
N LEU A 466 9.16 20.31 -20.56
CA LEU A 466 7.73 20.50 -20.73
C LEU A 466 6.94 19.19 -20.65
N ALA A 467 7.44 18.12 -21.29
CA ALA A 467 6.83 16.79 -21.22
C ALA A 467 6.73 16.27 -19.78
N PHE A 468 7.80 16.44 -19.00
CA PHE A 468 7.82 16.14 -17.57
C PHE A 468 6.78 16.96 -16.77
N LYS A 469 6.69 18.26 -17.01
CA LYS A 469 5.71 19.14 -16.34
C LYS A 469 4.27 18.74 -16.67
N ILE A 470 3.98 18.41 -17.92
CA ILE A 470 2.65 17.92 -18.34
C ILE A 470 2.33 16.61 -17.63
N MET A 471 3.24 15.63 -17.65
CA MET A 471 3.09 14.36 -16.92
C MET A 471 2.78 14.59 -15.44
N GLU A 472 3.58 15.41 -14.74
CA GLU A 472 3.41 15.68 -13.31
C GLU A 472 2.13 16.45 -12.98
N SER A 473 1.64 17.30 -13.89
CA SER A 473 0.37 18.01 -13.74
C SER A 473 -0.82 17.06 -13.88
N VAL A 474 -0.82 16.24 -14.94
CA VAL A 474 -1.89 15.29 -15.27
C VAL A 474 -2.03 14.22 -14.19
N ARG A 475 -0.93 13.61 -13.75
CA ARG A 475 -0.96 12.57 -12.72
C ARG A 475 -1.45 13.06 -11.35
N LYS A 476 -1.46 14.38 -11.12
CA LYS A 476 -1.98 15.03 -9.90
C LYS A 476 -3.41 15.57 -10.09
N GLY A 477 -4.03 15.32 -11.24
CA GLY A 477 -5.37 15.80 -11.55
C GLY A 477 -5.48 17.31 -11.70
N LYS A 478 -4.36 17.99 -11.99
CA LYS A 478 -4.32 19.46 -12.16
C LYS A 478 -4.68 19.92 -13.58
N GLY A 479 -4.90 18.98 -14.50
CA GLY A 479 -5.18 19.27 -15.91
C GLY A 479 -3.94 19.79 -16.65
N ILE A 480 -4.16 20.45 -17.79
CA ILE A 480 -3.11 21.00 -18.65
C ILE A 480 -3.48 22.46 -18.97
N PRO A 481 -2.61 23.43 -18.65
CA PRO A 481 -2.76 24.83 -19.07
C PRO A 481 -2.95 25.01 -20.59
N ASP A 482 -3.67 26.04 -21.01
CA ASP A 482 -4.03 26.26 -22.42
C ASP A 482 -2.83 26.46 -23.35
N ASP A 483 -1.76 27.09 -22.86
CA ASP A 483 -0.49 27.27 -23.57
C ASP A 483 0.22 25.92 -23.80
N TRP A 484 0.22 25.04 -22.81
CA TRP A 484 0.79 23.69 -22.94
C TRP A 484 -0.05 22.82 -23.89
N GLN A 485 -1.38 22.96 -23.88
CA GLN A 485 -2.23 22.29 -24.86
C GLN A 485 -1.96 22.80 -26.29
N ALA A 486 -1.68 24.09 -26.46
CA ALA A 486 -1.32 24.66 -27.76
C ALA A 486 0.01 24.06 -28.27
N GLU A 487 1.00 23.90 -27.40
CA GLU A 487 2.26 23.19 -27.69
C GLU A 487 1.99 21.73 -28.10
N MET A 488 1.15 20.99 -27.36
CA MET A 488 0.76 19.62 -27.72
C MET A 488 0.13 19.57 -29.12
N ARG A 489 -0.80 20.48 -29.43
CA ARG A 489 -1.42 20.56 -30.77
C ARG A 489 -0.40 20.92 -31.86
N ALA A 490 0.57 21.78 -31.56
CA ALA A 490 1.65 22.14 -32.49
C ALA A 490 2.61 20.97 -32.79
N LYS A 491 2.68 19.99 -31.89
CA LYS A 491 3.40 18.71 -32.06
C LYS A 491 2.52 17.60 -32.63
N GLU A 492 1.36 17.95 -33.19
CA GLU A 492 0.40 17.03 -33.81
C GLU A 492 -0.13 15.94 -32.86
N ILE A 493 -0.09 16.21 -31.54
CA ILE A 493 -0.69 15.31 -30.55
C ILE A 493 -2.20 15.29 -30.75
N PRO A 494 -2.83 14.11 -30.90
CA PRO A 494 -4.27 14.01 -31.15
C PRO A 494 -5.12 14.63 -30.05
N GLU A 495 -6.22 15.29 -30.43
CA GLU A 495 -7.10 15.96 -29.46
C GLU A 495 -7.69 14.97 -28.43
N TRP A 496 -7.95 13.73 -28.83
CA TRP A 496 -8.44 12.70 -27.88
C TRP A 496 -7.44 12.45 -26.75
N TYR A 497 -6.13 12.54 -27.02
CA TYR A 497 -5.07 12.34 -26.04
C TYR A 497 -5.07 13.49 -25.02
N ILE A 498 -5.18 14.73 -25.50
CA ILE A 498 -5.29 15.93 -24.68
C ILE A 498 -6.53 15.84 -23.77
N GLN A 499 -7.68 15.47 -24.34
CA GLN A 499 -8.92 15.33 -23.57
C GLN A 499 -8.85 14.18 -22.55
N SER A 500 -8.13 13.10 -22.86
CA SER A 500 -7.88 12.01 -21.91
C SER A 500 -7.06 12.51 -20.72
N CYS A 501 -5.97 13.24 -20.96
CA CYS A 501 -5.14 13.85 -19.91
C CYS A 501 -5.92 14.79 -18.99
N LEU A 502 -6.87 15.58 -19.53
CA LEU A 502 -7.67 16.52 -18.74
C LEU A 502 -8.66 15.83 -17.77
N LYS A 503 -9.01 14.57 -18.01
CA LYS A 503 -9.94 13.80 -17.16
C LYS A 503 -9.26 13.21 -15.94
N ILE A 504 -8.06 12.65 -16.13
CA ILE A 504 -7.29 11.90 -15.11
C ILE A 504 -7.18 12.70 -13.81
N LYS A 505 -7.57 12.10 -12.67
CA LYS A 505 -7.42 12.70 -11.33
C LYS A 505 -6.17 12.24 -10.60
N TYR A 506 -5.73 11.03 -10.89
CA TYR A 506 -4.56 10.41 -10.29
C TYR A 506 -4.06 9.29 -11.21
N MET A 507 -2.74 9.07 -11.29
CA MET A 507 -2.18 7.99 -12.11
C MET A 507 -0.83 7.49 -11.57
N PHE A 508 -0.58 6.19 -11.72
CA PHE A 508 0.64 5.53 -11.23
C PHE A 508 1.88 5.77 -12.11
N PRO A 509 3.10 5.70 -11.51
CA PRO A 509 4.32 5.43 -12.26
C PRO A 509 4.37 3.98 -12.76
N LYS A 510 4.94 3.79 -13.95
CA LYS A 510 5.12 2.48 -14.60
C LYS A 510 5.95 1.51 -13.74
N ALA A 511 6.93 2.04 -13.01
CA ALA A 511 7.73 1.28 -12.05
C ALA A 511 6.89 0.64 -10.93
N HIS A 512 5.90 1.38 -10.41
CA HIS A 512 5.00 0.86 -9.38
C HIS A 512 4.11 -0.25 -9.96
N ALA A 513 3.53 -0.02 -11.15
CA ALA A 513 2.75 -1.03 -11.84
C ALA A 513 3.58 -2.30 -12.09
N ALA A 514 4.84 -2.17 -12.54
CA ALA A 514 5.72 -3.31 -12.78
C ALA A 514 6.03 -4.14 -11.54
N ALA A 515 6.33 -3.49 -10.43
CA ALA A 515 6.55 -4.18 -9.17
C ALA A 515 5.30 -4.97 -8.72
N TYR A 516 4.11 -4.35 -8.81
CA TYR A 516 2.85 -4.96 -8.38
C TYR A 516 2.42 -6.09 -9.29
N VAL A 517 2.58 -5.95 -10.62
CA VAL A 517 2.29 -7.02 -11.59
C VAL A 517 3.22 -8.20 -11.39
N LEU A 518 4.53 -7.97 -11.20
CA LEU A 518 5.49 -9.04 -10.92
C LEU A 518 5.09 -9.82 -9.64
N MET A 519 4.69 -9.10 -8.60
CA MET A 519 4.23 -9.71 -7.34
C MET A 519 2.93 -10.50 -7.54
N ALA A 520 1.97 -9.95 -8.29
CA ALA A 520 0.72 -10.62 -8.63
C ALA A 520 0.96 -11.92 -9.39
N LEU A 521 1.90 -11.93 -10.33
CA LEU A 521 2.27 -13.11 -11.12
C LEU A 521 2.95 -14.18 -10.28
N ARG A 522 3.83 -13.80 -9.35
CA ARG A 522 4.41 -14.73 -8.37
C ARG A 522 3.34 -15.39 -7.50
N VAL A 523 2.37 -14.62 -7.00
CA VAL A 523 1.24 -15.18 -6.24
C VAL A 523 0.38 -16.08 -7.13
N ALA A 524 0.13 -15.66 -8.37
CA ALA A 524 -0.67 -16.39 -9.35
C ALA A 524 -0.05 -17.74 -9.75
N TYR A 525 1.28 -17.83 -9.80
CA TYR A 525 2.00 -19.08 -10.00
C TYR A 525 1.58 -20.15 -8.99
N PHE A 526 1.51 -19.80 -7.70
CA PHE A 526 1.03 -20.73 -6.68
C PHE A 526 -0.47 -21.01 -6.81
N LYS A 527 -1.28 -20.04 -7.25
CA LYS A 527 -2.71 -20.27 -7.50
C LYS A 527 -2.95 -21.35 -8.56
N VAL A 528 -2.16 -21.34 -9.62
CA VAL A 528 -2.26 -22.31 -10.72
C VAL A 528 -1.63 -23.64 -10.32
N HIS A 529 -0.37 -23.62 -9.91
CA HIS A 529 0.45 -24.83 -9.78
C HIS A 529 0.43 -25.47 -8.39
N GLN A 530 0.09 -24.70 -7.33
CA GLN A 530 0.06 -25.17 -5.94
C GLN A 530 -1.16 -24.64 -5.15
N PRO A 531 -2.38 -24.90 -5.62
CA PRO A 531 -3.61 -24.22 -5.20
C PRO A 531 -3.87 -24.26 -3.69
N ILE A 532 -3.68 -25.41 -3.03
CA ILE A 532 -3.93 -25.52 -1.59
C ILE A 532 -3.01 -24.60 -0.76
N ARG A 533 -1.77 -24.38 -1.21
CA ARG A 533 -0.83 -23.44 -0.56
C ARG A 533 -1.23 -22.00 -0.82
N TYR A 534 -1.67 -21.69 -2.04
CA TYR A 534 -2.25 -20.39 -2.38
C TYR A 534 -3.42 -20.03 -1.46
N TYR A 535 -4.41 -20.93 -1.35
CA TYR A 535 -5.56 -20.71 -0.48
C TYR A 535 -5.16 -20.59 0.99
N CYS A 536 -4.25 -21.45 1.46
CA CYS A 536 -3.70 -21.36 2.81
C CYS A 536 -3.11 -19.98 3.10
N ALA A 537 -2.25 -19.46 2.21
CA ALA A 537 -1.65 -18.15 2.37
C ALA A 537 -2.68 -17.02 2.29
N PHE A 538 -3.61 -17.07 1.33
CA PHE A 538 -4.67 -16.07 1.18
C PHE A 538 -5.53 -15.96 2.45
N PHE A 539 -6.06 -17.09 2.95
CA PHE A 539 -6.94 -17.07 4.12
C PHE A 539 -6.20 -16.76 5.42
N SER A 540 -4.90 -17.06 5.48
CA SER A 540 -4.08 -16.78 6.67
C SER A 540 -3.66 -15.31 6.77
N VAL A 541 -3.33 -14.68 5.64
CA VAL A 541 -2.76 -13.32 5.64
C VAL A 541 -3.81 -12.26 5.31
N ARG A 542 -4.55 -12.42 4.20
CA ARG A 542 -5.42 -11.36 3.67
C ARG A 542 -6.83 -11.40 4.22
N ALA A 543 -7.37 -12.59 4.49
CA ALA A 543 -8.75 -12.73 4.93
C ALA A 543 -8.93 -12.32 6.41
N GLN A 544 -9.86 -11.38 6.62
CA GLN A 544 -10.19 -10.86 7.96
C GLN A 544 -11.59 -11.29 8.44
N ASP A 545 -12.55 -11.44 7.53
CA ASP A 545 -13.93 -11.81 7.84
C ASP A 545 -14.23 -13.23 7.35
N PHE A 546 -14.78 -14.06 8.23
CA PHE A 546 -15.08 -15.47 7.93
C PHE A 546 -16.51 -15.83 8.30
N ASP A 547 -17.07 -16.77 7.54
CA ASP A 547 -18.26 -17.54 7.91
C ASP A 547 -17.87 -19.02 7.93
N LEU A 548 -17.23 -19.44 9.03
CA LEU A 548 -16.67 -20.79 9.13
C LEU A 548 -17.74 -21.88 9.02
N VAL A 549 -18.97 -21.59 9.48
CA VAL A 549 -20.07 -22.53 9.38
C VAL A 549 -20.40 -22.77 7.91
N ALA A 550 -20.59 -21.69 7.13
CA ALA A 550 -20.84 -21.82 5.70
C ALA A 550 -19.66 -22.50 4.97
N MET A 551 -18.43 -22.08 5.26
CA MET A 551 -17.22 -22.62 4.62
C MET A 551 -17.04 -24.13 4.85
N THR A 552 -17.33 -24.61 6.06
CA THR A 552 -17.17 -26.03 6.43
C THR A 552 -18.33 -26.93 6.01
N GLN A 553 -19.52 -26.37 5.80
CA GLN A 553 -20.66 -27.10 5.21
C GLN A 553 -20.53 -27.30 3.70
N GLY A 554 -19.60 -26.58 3.05
CA GLY A 554 -19.23 -26.78 1.65
C GLY A 554 -19.98 -25.88 0.67
N LYS A 555 -19.82 -26.20 -0.63
CA LYS A 555 -20.17 -25.32 -1.75
C LYS A 555 -21.58 -24.72 -1.72
N GLU A 556 -22.61 -25.51 -1.42
CA GLU A 556 -24.01 -25.04 -1.48
C GLU A 556 -24.28 -23.96 -0.42
N MET A 557 -23.71 -24.13 0.78
CA MET A 557 -23.89 -23.17 1.85
C MET A 557 -23.08 -21.89 1.58
N ILE A 558 -21.85 -22.02 1.06
CA ILE A 558 -21.04 -20.87 0.64
C ILE A 558 -21.80 -20.06 -0.41
N LYS A 559 -22.33 -20.70 -1.46
CA LYS A 559 -23.09 -20.02 -2.53
C LYS A 559 -24.37 -19.37 -2.00
N THR A 560 -25.06 -20.02 -1.07
CA THR A 560 -26.24 -19.45 -0.41
C THR A 560 -25.87 -18.16 0.32
N ARG A 561 -24.80 -18.19 1.12
CA ARG A 561 -24.34 -17.03 1.86
C ARG A 561 -23.85 -15.90 0.96
N MET A 562 -23.15 -16.23 -0.12
CA MET A 562 -22.75 -15.27 -1.15
C MET A 562 -23.97 -14.59 -1.76
N LYS A 563 -25.00 -15.36 -2.14
CA LYS A 563 -26.24 -14.84 -2.71
C LYS A 563 -26.95 -13.87 -1.77
N GLU A 564 -27.09 -14.21 -0.49
CA GLU A 564 -27.70 -13.33 0.50
C GLU A 564 -27.03 -11.96 0.59
N ILE A 565 -25.71 -11.91 0.45
CA ILE A 565 -24.96 -10.65 0.47
C ILE A 565 -25.11 -9.90 -0.87
N MET A 566 -25.04 -10.63 -1.99
CA MET A 566 -25.20 -10.03 -3.33
C MET A 566 -26.59 -9.43 -3.53
N ASP A 567 -27.64 -10.08 -3.04
CA ASP A 567 -29.03 -9.62 -3.14
C ASP A 567 -29.27 -8.28 -2.41
N LYS A 568 -28.42 -7.92 -1.43
CA LYS A 568 -28.45 -6.61 -0.77
C LYS A 568 -27.86 -5.47 -1.62
N GLY A 569 -27.08 -5.79 -2.65
CA GLY A 569 -26.46 -4.79 -3.54
C GLY A 569 -25.71 -3.68 -2.78
N LEU A 570 -26.18 -2.43 -2.95
CA LEU A 570 -25.57 -1.25 -2.31
C LEU A 570 -25.83 -1.16 -0.81
N GLU A 571 -26.84 -1.85 -0.28
CA GLU A 571 -27.19 -1.88 1.15
C GLU A 571 -26.27 -2.80 1.96
N ALA A 572 -25.46 -3.64 1.31
CA ALA A 572 -24.48 -4.49 1.98
C ALA A 572 -23.47 -3.63 2.77
N SER A 573 -23.27 -3.96 4.04
CA SER A 573 -22.30 -3.30 4.91
C SER A 573 -20.87 -3.54 4.43
N VAL A 574 -19.92 -2.71 4.91
CA VAL A 574 -18.49 -2.88 4.59
C VAL A 574 -18.01 -4.28 4.99
N LYS A 575 -18.40 -4.75 6.19
CA LYS A 575 -18.06 -6.09 6.68
C LYS A 575 -18.62 -7.21 5.79
N GLU A 576 -19.84 -7.06 5.30
CA GLU A 576 -20.44 -8.04 4.39
C GLU A 576 -19.74 -8.05 3.03
N LYS A 577 -19.32 -6.89 2.50
CA LYS A 577 -18.52 -6.80 1.26
C LYS A 577 -17.15 -7.45 1.43
N SER A 578 -16.49 -7.24 2.58
CA SER A 578 -15.25 -7.94 2.93
C SER A 578 -15.44 -9.44 3.02
N LEU A 579 -16.48 -9.91 3.73
CA LEU A 579 -16.83 -11.32 3.81
C LEU A 579 -17.13 -11.93 2.43
N LEU A 580 -17.85 -11.22 1.57
CA LEU A 580 -18.15 -11.70 0.22
C LEU A 580 -16.89 -11.96 -0.60
N THR A 581 -15.87 -11.11 -0.46
CA THR A 581 -14.57 -11.31 -1.13
C THR A 581 -13.90 -12.60 -0.67
N VAL A 582 -13.97 -12.91 0.64
CA VAL A 582 -13.44 -14.16 1.21
C VAL A 582 -14.25 -15.37 0.74
N LEU A 583 -15.58 -15.25 0.70
CA LEU A 583 -16.47 -16.33 0.25
C LEU A 583 -16.36 -16.62 -1.25
N GLU A 584 -16.09 -15.62 -2.09
CA GLU A 584 -15.79 -15.83 -3.52
C GLU A 584 -14.60 -16.79 -3.69
N LEU A 585 -13.54 -16.61 -2.90
CA LEU A 585 -12.39 -17.52 -2.92
C LEU A 585 -12.65 -18.85 -2.23
N ALA A 586 -13.43 -18.86 -1.15
CA ALA A 586 -13.82 -20.10 -0.49
C ALA A 586 -14.62 -20.99 -1.46
N ASN A 587 -15.51 -20.39 -2.25
CA ASN A 587 -16.25 -21.07 -3.30
C ASN A 587 -15.34 -21.60 -4.42
N GLU A 588 -14.39 -20.78 -4.90
CA GLU A 588 -13.41 -21.23 -5.89
C GLU A 588 -12.59 -22.43 -5.38
N MET A 589 -12.11 -22.36 -4.13
CA MET A 589 -11.34 -23.43 -3.51
C MET A 589 -12.12 -24.75 -3.46
N VAL A 590 -13.39 -24.73 -3.04
CA VAL A 590 -14.19 -25.96 -2.94
C VAL A 590 -14.63 -26.50 -4.31
N GLU A 591 -14.84 -25.63 -5.30
CA GLU A 591 -15.12 -26.05 -6.69
C GLU A 591 -13.89 -26.68 -7.36
N ARG A 592 -12.68 -26.31 -6.91
CA ARG A 592 -11.41 -26.95 -7.31
C ARG A 592 -11.11 -28.24 -6.55
N GLY A 593 -12.03 -28.72 -5.70
CA GLY A 593 -11.94 -30.02 -5.03
C GLY A 593 -11.32 -30.02 -3.63
N PHE A 594 -10.98 -28.85 -3.07
CA PHE A 594 -10.45 -28.73 -1.71
C PHE A 594 -11.57 -28.52 -0.69
N ASN A 595 -11.26 -28.64 0.60
CA ASN A 595 -12.25 -28.56 1.67
C ASN A 595 -11.81 -27.67 2.84
N PHE A 596 -12.77 -27.22 3.62
CA PHE A 596 -12.51 -26.59 4.92
C PHE A 596 -12.88 -27.53 6.05
N LYS A 597 -12.08 -27.53 7.11
CA LYS A 597 -12.41 -28.14 8.39
C LYS A 597 -12.58 -27.04 9.43
N MET A 598 -13.56 -27.23 10.31
CA MET A 598 -13.71 -26.38 11.50
C MET A 598 -12.43 -26.45 12.35
N VAL A 599 -12.30 -25.54 13.31
CA VAL A 599 -11.17 -25.56 14.23
C VAL A 599 -11.01 -26.95 14.90
N ASP A 600 -9.77 -27.32 15.15
CA ASP A 600 -9.36 -28.59 15.73
C ASP A 600 -8.43 -28.26 16.91
N LEU A 601 -8.80 -28.70 18.12
CA LEU A 601 -8.10 -28.30 19.33
C LEU A 601 -6.61 -28.65 19.32
N ASP A 602 -6.26 -29.76 18.67
CA ASP A 602 -4.89 -30.27 18.66
C ASP A 602 -4.09 -29.72 17.47
N LYS A 603 -4.76 -29.38 16.36
CA LYS A 603 -4.09 -29.06 15.09
C LYS A 603 -4.19 -27.60 14.67
N SER A 604 -5.27 -26.89 14.99
CA SER A 604 -5.47 -25.51 14.53
C SER A 604 -4.38 -24.58 15.02
N HIS A 605 -3.85 -23.72 14.17
CA HIS A 605 -2.97 -22.64 14.61
C HIS A 605 -3.79 -21.51 15.26
N ALA A 606 -3.12 -20.60 15.97
CA ALA A 606 -3.77 -19.41 16.52
C ALA A 606 -4.30 -18.51 15.39
N ASN A 607 -3.45 -18.22 14.40
CA ASN A 607 -3.70 -17.22 13.37
C ASN A 607 -3.77 -17.74 11.93
N ASN A 608 -3.18 -18.90 11.63
CA ASN A 608 -2.97 -19.34 10.25
C ASN A 608 -3.79 -20.58 9.94
N PHE A 609 -4.31 -20.68 8.73
CA PHE A 609 -4.88 -21.93 8.24
C PHE A 609 -3.77 -22.98 8.15
N VAL A 610 -4.12 -24.24 8.39
CA VAL A 610 -3.19 -25.37 8.35
C VAL A 610 -3.62 -26.33 7.26
N ILE A 611 -2.67 -26.80 6.45
CA ILE A 611 -2.92 -27.75 5.36
C ILE A 611 -2.91 -29.18 5.93
N GLU A 612 -3.99 -29.93 5.70
CA GLU A 612 -4.11 -31.37 5.98
C GLU A 612 -4.64 -32.08 4.74
N GLY A 613 -3.73 -32.61 3.90
CA GLY A 613 -4.08 -33.15 2.59
C GLY A 613 -4.74 -32.07 1.72
N ASP A 614 -5.95 -32.35 1.23
CA ASP A 614 -6.75 -31.41 0.42
C ASP A 614 -7.68 -30.52 1.27
N THR A 615 -7.39 -30.39 2.56
CA THR A 615 -8.24 -29.65 3.51
C THR A 615 -7.47 -28.54 4.21
N LEU A 616 -8.11 -27.38 4.39
CA LEU A 616 -7.62 -26.31 5.27
C LEU A 616 -8.36 -26.36 6.60
N ILE A 617 -7.60 -26.53 7.68
CA ILE A 617 -8.11 -26.45 9.06
C ILE A 617 -8.12 -24.97 9.48
N ALA A 618 -9.28 -24.49 9.91
CA ALA A 618 -9.44 -23.10 10.35
C ALA A 618 -8.59 -22.78 11.59
N PRO A 619 -8.01 -21.57 11.69
CA PRO A 619 -7.37 -21.10 12.92
C PRO A 619 -8.38 -20.65 13.97
N PHE A 620 -7.95 -20.58 15.23
CA PHE A 620 -8.81 -20.08 16.31
C PHE A 620 -9.27 -18.62 16.08
N ARG A 621 -8.42 -17.75 15.49
CA ARG A 621 -8.81 -16.35 15.19
C ARG A 621 -9.99 -16.21 14.24
N ALA A 622 -10.30 -17.25 13.46
CA ALA A 622 -11.41 -17.21 12.51
C ALA A 622 -12.76 -17.45 13.20
N ILE A 623 -12.78 -17.80 14.49
CA ILE A 623 -14.01 -17.94 15.27
C ILE A 623 -14.58 -16.54 15.58
N PRO A 624 -15.86 -16.29 15.29
CA PRO A 624 -16.50 -15.01 15.59
C PRO A 624 -16.38 -14.63 17.07
N GLY A 625 -15.75 -13.50 17.36
CA GLY A 625 -15.57 -12.98 18.72
C GLY A 625 -14.35 -13.53 19.47
N LEU A 626 -13.54 -14.41 18.85
CA LEU A 626 -12.29 -14.91 19.41
C LEU A 626 -11.11 -14.09 18.89
N GLY A 627 -10.57 -13.19 19.72
CA GLY A 627 -9.42 -12.35 19.36
C GLY A 627 -8.08 -13.09 19.36
N GLY A 628 -7.09 -12.58 18.62
CA GLY A 628 -5.77 -13.20 18.47
C GLY A 628 -5.05 -13.54 19.79
N ASN A 629 -5.20 -12.73 20.83
CA ASN A 629 -4.62 -13.02 22.15
C ASN A 629 -5.19 -14.29 22.78
N VAL A 630 -6.50 -14.50 22.68
CA VAL A 630 -7.14 -15.73 23.18
C VAL A 630 -6.73 -16.91 22.30
N ALA A 631 -6.64 -16.73 20.98
CA ALA A 631 -6.15 -17.76 20.06
C ALA A 631 -4.74 -18.23 20.43
N ASN A 632 -3.81 -17.31 20.69
CA ASN A 632 -2.46 -17.61 21.15
C ASN A 632 -2.46 -18.32 22.51
N GLN A 633 -3.29 -17.87 23.45
CA GLN A 633 -3.41 -18.48 24.77
C GLN A 633 -3.89 -19.94 24.70
N ILE A 634 -4.83 -20.26 23.80
CA ILE A 634 -5.29 -21.65 23.58
C ILE A 634 -4.11 -22.51 23.11
N VAL A 635 -3.34 -22.04 22.13
CA VAL A 635 -2.19 -22.78 21.59
C VAL A 635 -1.10 -22.96 22.66
N GLN A 636 -0.75 -21.92 23.40
CA GLN A 636 0.21 -22.02 24.50
C GLN A 636 -0.26 -22.97 25.61
N ALA A 637 -1.56 -22.93 25.95
CA ALA A 637 -2.11 -23.81 26.97
C ALA A 637 -2.08 -25.29 26.53
N ARG A 638 -2.38 -25.61 25.27
CA ARG A 638 -2.33 -27.01 24.79
C ARG A 638 -0.90 -27.56 24.69
N GLU A 639 0.08 -26.70 24.35
CA GLU A 639 1.49 -27.10 24.25
C GLU A 639 2.05 -27.53 25.62
N ASN A 640 1.56 -26.91 26.69
CA ASN A 640 1.90 -27.33 28.05
C ASN A 640 1.22 -28.65 28.44
N GLN A 641 -0.09 -28.76 28.19
CA GLN A 641 -0.85 -29.99 28.40
C GLN A 641 -2.16 -30.00 27.60
N PRO A 642 -2.59 -31.18 27.09
CA PRO A 642 -3.90 -31.33 26.44
C PRO A 642 -5.06 -30.86 27.34
N PHE A 643 -6.14 -30.38 26.73
CA PHE A 643 -7.35 -30.01 27.47
C PHE A 643 -8.09 -31.27 27.94
N LEU A 644 -8.50 -31.27 29.21
CA LEU A 644 -9.17 -32.43 29.82
C LEU A 644 -10.70 -32.31 29.80
N SER A 645 -11.22 -31.08 29.80
CA SER A 645 -12.64 -30.77 29.78
C SER A 645 -12.92 -29.41 29.13
N LYS A 646 -14.20 -29.10 28.89
CA LYS A 646 -14.63 -27.78 28.40
C LYS A 646 -14.34 -26.68 29.42
N GLU A 647 -14.49 -26.99 30.72
CA GLU A 647 -14.13 -26.08 31.82
C GLU A 647 -12.63 -25.77 31.85
N ASP A 648 -11.79 -26.79 31.61
CA ASP A 648 -10.34 -26.63 31.55
C ASP A 648 -9.92 -25.72 30.39
N LEU A 649 -10.55 -25.90 29.21
CA LEU A 649 -10.36 -25.01 28.05
C LEU A 649 -10.79 -23.56 28.36
N ALA A 650 -11.96 -23.38 28.99
CA ALA A 650 -12.43 -22.05 29.38
C ALA A 650 -11.45 -21.35 30.34
N THR A 651 -10.90 -22.09 31.29
CA THR A 651 -10.03 -21.56 32.35
C THR A 651 -8.62 -21.26 31.88
N ARG A 652 -7.95 -22.24 31.24
CA ARG A 652 -6.55 -22.12 30.78
C ARG A 652 -6.43 -21.40 29.44
N GLY A 653 -7.38 -21.64 28.54
CA GLY A 653 -7.45 -20.96 27.24
C GLY A 653 -8.08 -19.57 27.31
N LYS A 654 -8.64 -19.16 28.46
CA LYS A 654 -9.37 -17.89 28.64
C LYS A 654 -10.51 -17.70 27.63
N VAL A 655 -11.19 -18.80 27.33
CA VAL A 655 -12.27 -18.85 26.34
C VAL A 655 -13.60 -18.49 27.01
N SER A 656 -14.34 -17.53 26.45
CA SER A 656 -15.63 -17.13 26.99
C SER A 656 -16.70 -18.20 26.75
N LYS A 657 -17.75 -18.20 27.58
CA LYS A 657 -18.86 -19.15 27.44
C LYS A 657 -19.48 -19.15 26.03
N THR A 658 -19.70 -17.96 25.44
CA THR A 658 -20.24 -17.84 24.08
C THR A 658 -19.39 -18.54 23.03
N ILE A 659 -18.07 -18.53 23.19
CA ILE A 659 -17.15 -19.20 22.26
C ILE A 659 -17.13 -20.71 22.50
N ILE A 660 -17.19 -21.15 23.76
CA ILE A 660 -17.34 -22.57 24.10
C ILE A 660 -18.63 -23.13 23.50
N ASP A 661 -19.75 -22.41 23.65
CA ASP A 661 -21.05 -22.79 23.09
C ASP A 661 -20.95 -22.90 21.56
N TYR A 662 -20.34 -21.92 20.89
CA TYR A 662 -20.10 -21.95 19.44
C TYR A 662 -19.26 -23.17 19.01
N MET A 663 -18.15 -23.45 19.69
CA MET A 663 -17.30 -24.62 19.40
C MET A 663 -18.06 -25.93 19.62
N ASN A 664 -18.89 -26.01 20.66
CA ASN A 664 -19.69 -27.18 20.98
C ASN A 664 -20.80 -27.45 19.94
N GLU A 665 -21.56 -26.42 19.56
CA GLU A 665 -22.61 -26.48 18.53
C GLU A 665 -22.06 -26.93 17.17
N ASN A 666 -20.81 -26.55 16.86
CA ASN A 666 -20.14 -26.91 15.62
C ASN A 666 -19.25 -28.17 15.73
N GLY A 667 -19.42 -28.96 16.80
CA GLY A 667 -18.82 -30.30 16.93
C GLY A 667 -17.31 -30.32 17.22
N VAL A 668 -16.71 -29.18 17.56
CA VAL A 668 -15.27 -29.06 17.90
C VAL A 668 -14.97 -29.75 19.23
N LEU A 669 -15.85 -29.58 20.23
CA LEU A 669 -15.66 -30.06 21.60
C LEU A 669 -16.31 -31.41 21.89
N LYS A 670 -16.74 -32.16 20.86
CA LYS A 670 -17.54 -33.38 21.01
C LYS A 670 -16.87 -34.49 21.82
N ASN A 671 -15.54 -34.48 21.89
CA ASN A 671 -14.73 -35.48 22.59
C ASN A 671 -14.31 -35.03 24.01
N LEU A 672 -14.69 -33.82 24.44
CA LEU A 672 -14.37 -33.31 25.77
C LEU A 672 -15.59 -33.40 26.70
N PRO A 673 -15.42 -33.93 27.93
CA PRO A 673 -16.45 -33.83 28.96
C PRO A 673 -16.64 -32.37 29.39
N ASP A 674 -17.79 -32.06 30.01
CA ASP A 674 -18.07 -30.68 30.46
C ASP A 674 -17.11 -30.24 31.58
N GLU A 675 -16.84 -31.12 32.55
CA GLU A 675 -15.98 -30.90 33.71
C GLU A 675 -15.04 -32.08 33.97
N ASN A 676 -13.97 -31.85 34.74
CA ASN A 676 -13.08 -32.92 35.19
C ASN A 676 -13.67 -33.61 36.43
N GLN A 677 -13.78 -34.94 36.43
CA GLN A 677 -14.29 -35.67 37.59
C GLN A 677 -13.26 -35.81 38.73
N LEU A 678 -11.98 -35.51 38.47
CA LEU A 678 -10.87 -35.58 39.43
C LEU A 678 -9.88 -34.43 39.17
N SER A 679 -9.52 -33.69 40.22
CA SER A 679 -8.42 -32.70 40.23
C SER A 679 -7.32 -33.20 41.17
N LEU A 680 -6.09 -33.30 40.68
CA LEU A 680 -4.98 -34.00 41.38
C LEU A 680 -4.25 -33.14 42.42
N PHE A 681 -4.54 -31.83 42.51
CA PHE A 681 -3.89 -30.91 43.45
C PHE A 681 -4.86 -30.24 44.45
N ASP A 682 -6.15 -30.60 44.40
CA ASP A 682 -7.19 -30.09 45.33
C ASP A 682 -7.39 -31.01 46.57
N PHE A 683 -6.44 -31.91 46.85
CA PHE A 683 -6.42 -32.81 48.01
C PHE A 683 -5.23 -32.57 48.92
#